data_AF-A0A178FCV1-F1
#
_entry.id   AF-A0A178FCV1-F1
#
_cell.length_a   1.000
_cell.length_b   1.000
_cell.length_c   1.000
_cell.angle_alpha   90.00
_cell.angle_beta   90.00
_cell.angle_gamma   90.00
#
_symmetry.space_group_name_H-M   'P 1'
#
loop_
_entity.id
_entity.type
_entity.pdbx_description
1 polymer ?
#
loop_
_entity_poly.entity_id
_entity_poly.type
_entity_poly.pdbx_seq_one_letter_code
_entity_poly.pdbx_strand_id
1 'polypeptide(L)'
;MSRPLSFDQVTNNLEQILADPSTPLDVHLIDKLGAEVVAQTDHGLSKKLITLISRVLPVLQEDPSPVATLATKVAQYLSFSELQSIDPRINFVAGIRAGSPAINTLVLCLVVKASESPNHVAEVARNAELVGSIVELWLSTDDSGVSQAAFDVLWSLLEADHLVSNNANGGPKNESLQNGPMWQRIFADKSIYRLLFSICSLRTVGQDGQISARQKTVAQGRLMEFIVKVGSVSWNAISSSHFADVESTFQSESLLSFAALQMVDTSDLLLHMTLLQFFRQLLEVNVPGLHYRPSKASSSIPSFSSPSLEFLITNGIHRRVINYYLDPSTLDSATASFLAGPVMAYVSAYAALYPNHLLQEHQAQLDRLCSRILKGFKIPSAQWAHGPVPVGDLDILASLPRVMLVESSKRGLNPLLAIPSKPLHIETLMCLGKIFHGPPPAEDAMDIDQAINRGPNPTSSRAETVASRILYFQYLNSHPGFWSNIVEAAEIIAMQETAIASINLIKSVVTANWTVLSSAEDASTLTSGRFTLPTESVVSQLGPSSQGNLPVSGAWALLVPPALTVVLPYLFKQPPSYADFVAGGAGDTESAVWRIATAKYDALVTLHSAVQKMESSTGSLDDIKRTLKRRVAEGPMGAPNQLGSRIEALEL
;
A
#
# COMPACT_ATOMS: atom_id res chain seq x y z
N MET A 1 24.17 12.29 37.96
CA MET A 1 24.37 12.54 36.53
C MET A 1 25.82 12.24 36.21
N SER A 2 26.09 11.58 35.09
CA SER A 2 27.45 11.19 34.69
C SER A 2 28.10 12.28 33.81
N ARG A 3 29.37 12.58 34.06
CA ARG A 3 30.22 13.41 33.18
C ARG A 3 31.08 12.48 32.31
N PRO A 4 30.99 12.57 30.97
CA PRO A 4 31.86 11.82 30.08
C PRO A 4 33.33 12.16 30.31
N LEU A 5 34.22 11.16 30.20
CA LEU A 5 35.66 11.34 30.45
C LEU A 5 36.33 12.16 29.34
N SER A 6 35.83 12.02 28.11
CA SER A 6 36.33 12.73 26.93
C SER A 6 35.78 14.15 26.78
N PHE A 7 34.84 14.58 27.64
CA PHE A 7 34.14 15.86 27.50
C PHE A 7 35.09 17.06 27.42
N ASP A 8 36.03 17.17 28.36
CA ASP A 8 36.94 18.32 28.44
C ASP A 8 37.92 18.37 27.26
N GLN A 9 38.30 17.21 26.74
CA GLN A 9 39.19 17.10 25.58
C GLN A 9 38.48 17.58 24.30
N VAL A 10 37.23 17.16 24.10
CA VAL A 10 36.42 17.61 22.95
C VAL A 10 36.10 19.09 23.06
N THR A 11 35.71 19.61 24.23
CA THR A 11 35.45 21.05 24.37
C THR A 11 36.70 21.88 24.11
N ASN A 12 37.87 21.43 24.56
CA ASN A 12 39.13 22.13 24.29
C ASN A 12 39.47 22.14 22.79
N ASN A 13 39.30 21.03 22.07
CA ASN A 13 39.52 20.99 20.62
C ASN A 13 38.56 21.94 19.88
N LEU A 14 37.27 21.92 20.25
CA LEU A 14 36.28 22.82 19.66
C LEU A 14 36.54 24.31 19.99
N GLU A 15 37.00 24.64 21.19
CA GLU A 15 37.41 26.00 21.57
C GLU A 15 38.67 26.46 20.81
N GLN A 16 39.63 25.56 20.55
CA GLN A 16 40.79 25.85 19.73
C GLN A 16 40.40 26.16 18.28
N ILE A 17 39.46 25.41 17.71
CA ILE A 17 38.92 25.67 16.36
C ILE A 17 38.22 27.03 16.30
N LEU A 18 37.52 27.45 17.37
CA LEU A 18 36.94 28.80 17.44
C LEU A 18 38.00 29.91 17.46
N ALA A 19 39.15 29.65 18.09
CA ALA A 19 40.25 30.61 18.14
C ALA A 19 41.05 30.65 16.83
N ASP A 20 41.26 29.48 16.22
CA ASP A 20 41.97 29.30 14.95
C ASP A 20 41.23 28.27 14.08
N PRO A 21 40.44 28.71 13.07
CA PRO A 21 39.70 27.84 12.16
C PRO A 21 40.56 26.88 11.34
N SER A 22 41.89 27.03 11.32
CA SER A 22 42.81 26.09 10.67
C SER A 22 43.18 24.88 11.56
N THR A 23 42.76 24.88 12.82
CA THR A 23 42.95 23.75 13.75
C THR A 23 42.16 22.53 13.25
N PRO A 24 42.78 21.33 13.17
CA PRO A 24 42.10 20.13 12.70
C PRO A 24 41.07 19.61 13.71
N LEU A 25 40.00 19.00 13.20
CA LEU A 25 38.96 18.37 14.01
C LEU A 25 39.42 16.99 14.48
N ASP A 26 39.39 16.73 15.79
CA ASP A 26 39.71 15.40 16.31
C ASP A 26 38.47 14.48 16.27
N VAL A 27 38.28 13.84 15.11
CA VAL A 27 37.15 12.93 14.84
C VAL A 27 37.12 11.75 15.81
N HIS A 28 38.28 11.21 16.20
CA HIS A 28 38.36 10.10 17.14
C HIS A 28 37.87 10.48 18.55
N LEU A 29 38.21 11.69 19.01
CA LEU A 29 37.69 12.19 20.29
C LEU A 29 36.18 12.45 20.23
N ILE A 30 35.67 12.96 19.11
CA ILE A 30 34.24 13.18 18.89
C ILE A 30 33.46 11.86 18.93
N ASP A 31 33.94 10.83 18.24
CA ASP A 31 33.31 9.51 18.23
C ASP A 31 33.34 8.87 19.62
N LYS A 32 34.46 9.01 20.34
CA LYS A 32 34.58 8.54 21.71
C LYS A 32 33.57 9.22 22.64
N LEU A 33 33.45 10.55 22.58
CA LEU A 33 32.44 11.26 23.35
C LEU A 33 31.03 10.85 22.95
N GLY A 34 30.78 10.69 21.65
CA GLY A 34 29.49 10.21 21.14
C GLY A 34 29.10 8.81 21.60
N ALA A 35 30.05 7.97 22.02
CA ALA A 35 29.80 6.67 22.64
C ALA A 35 29.61 6.75 24.17
N GLU A 36 30.20 7.76 24.82
CA GLU A 36 30.06 8.00 26.27
C GLU A 36 28.77 8.76 26.64
N VAL A 37 28.13 9.45 25.68
CA VAL A 37 26.86 10.16 25.88
C VAL A 37 25.71 9.16 25.98
N VAL A 38 25.01 9.20 27.11
CA VAL A 38 23.88 8.32 27.45
C VAL A 38 22.76 9.13 28.11
N ALA A 39 21.59 8.50 28.33
CA ALA A 39 20.43 9.18 28.92
C ALA A 39 20.69 9.78 30.33
N GLN A 40 21.68 9.27 31.07
CA GLN A 40 22.05 9.78 32.42
C GLN A 40 23.13 10.87 32.40
N THR A 41 23.64 11.24 31.22
CA THR A 41 24.61 12.33 31.05
C THR A 41 24.01 13.65 31.53
N ASP A 42 24.82 14.48 32.19
CA ASP A 42 24.36 15.78 32.69
C ASP A 42 23.84 16.70 31.56
N HIS A 43 22.55 17.07 31.64
CA HIS A 43 21.89 17.94 30.67
C HIS A 43 22.56 19.33 30.60
N GLY A 44 23.16 19.82 31.69
CA GLY A 44 23.92 21.06 31.69
C GLY A 44 25.16 20.99 30.81
N LEU A 45 25.85 19.84 30.78
CA LEU A 45 26.98 19.59 29.90
C LEU A 45 26.54 19.44 28.44
N SER A 46 25.43 18.73 28.20
CA SER A 46 24.82 18.61 26.88
C SER A 46 24.46 19.96 26.27
N LYS A 47 23.85 20.85 27.05
CA LYS A 47 23.55 22.23 26.63
C LYS A 47 24.82 23.01 26.27
N LYS A 48 25.85 22.97 27.13
CA LYS A 48 27.14 23.63 26.86
C LYS A 48 27.77 23.13 25.56
N LEU A 49 27.73 21.81 25.33
CA LEU A 49 28.28 21.21 24.13
C LEU A 49 27.51 21.66 22.87
N ILE A 50 26.18 21.70 22.92
CA ILE A 50 25.37 22.22 21.80
C ILE A 50 25.66 23.70 21.55
N THR A 51 25.82 24.52 22.59
CA THR A 51 26.22 25.93 22.44
C THR A 51 27.58 26.08 21.78
N LEU A 52 28.54 25.24 22.14
CA LEU A 52 29.87 25.28 21.57
C LEU A 52 29.84 24.84 20.10
N ILE A 53 29.14 23.75 19.81
CA ILE A 53 28.97 23.22 18.45
C ILE A 53 28.27 24.24 17.54
N SER A 54 27.22 24.91 18.01
CA SER A 54 26.50 25.92 17.20
C SER A 54 27.37 27.11 16.81
N ARG A 55 28.42 27.41 17.60
CA ARG A 55 29.43 28.43 17.29
C ARG A 55 30.54 27.92 16.38
N VAL A 56 30.90 26.64 16.47
CA VAL A 56 31.96 26.02 15.65
C VAL A 56 31.48 25.75 14.23
N LEU A 57 30.27 25.24 14.04
CA LEU A 57 29.76 24.83 12.73
C LEU A 57 29.89 25.91 11.63
N PRO A 58 29.64 27.22 11.89
CA PRO A 58 29.81 28.26 10.88
C PRO A 58 31.26 28.57 10.48
N VAL A 59 32.24 28.24 11.32
CA VAL A 59 33.67 28.55 11.09
C VAL A 59 34.50 27.32 10.72
N LEU A 60 33.95 26.12 10.89
CA LEU A 60 34.63 24.85 10.61
C LEU A 60 34.95 24.73 9.12
N GLN A 61 36.22 24.49 8.81
CA GLN A 61 36.70 24.30 7.43
C GLN A 61 36.61 22.84 6.96
N GLU A 62 36.63 21.90 7.90
CA GLU A 62 36.52 20.46 7.65
C GLU A 62 35.06 20.01 7.54
N ASP A 63 34.84 18.71 7.23
CA ASP A 63 33.50 18.12 7.14
C ASP A 63 32.74 18.28 8.48
N PRO A 64 31.56 18.94 8.50
CA PRO A 64 30.77 19.13 9.71
C PRO A 64 30.08 17.86 10.22
N SER A 65 30.08 16.76 9.45
CA SER A 65 29.34 15.53 9.76
C SER A 65 29.64 14.92 11.15
N PRO A 66 30.91 14.79 11.60
CA PRO A 66 31.20 14.24 12.93
C PRO A 66 30.62 15.09 14.07
N VAL A 67 30.74 16.42 13.95
CA VAL A 67 30.25 17.37 14.95
C VAL A 67 28.72 17.40 14.97
N ALA A 68 28.09 17.38 13.79
CA ALA A 68 26.64 17.34 13.66
C ALA A 68 26.05 16.03 14.22
N THR A 69 26.73 14.90 14.00
CA THR A 69 26.33 13.59 14.53
C THR A 69 26.42 13.56 16.06
N LEU A 70 27.51 14.08 16.62
CA LEU A 70 27.65 14.24 18.07
C LEU A 70 26.53 15.12 18.64
N ALA A 71 26.27 16.28 18.04
CA ALA A 71 25.19 17.16 18.48
C ALA A 71 23.82 16.49 18.42
N THR A 72 23.56 15.68 17.39
CA THR A 72 22.31 14.94 17.24
C THR A 72 22.14 13.91 18.37
N LYS A 73 23.19 13.14 18.67
CA LYS A 73 23.20 12.18 19.79
C LYS A 73 22.99 12.87 21.14
N VAL A 74 23.66 14.00 21.36
CA VAL A 74 23.55 14.78 22.60
C VAL A 74 22.15 15.36 22.75
N ALA A 75 21.58 15.89 21.66
CA ALA A 75 20.26 16.47 21.67
C ALA A 75 19.15 15.43 21.83
N GLN A 76 19.37 14.16 21.48
CA GLN A 76 18.40 13.08 21.64
C GLN A 76 17.76 13.07 23.04
N TYR A 77 18.54 13.32 24.08
CA TYR A 77 18.10 13.31 25.48
C TYR A 77 17.60 14.66 26.02
N LEU A 78 17.64 15.72 25.21
CA LEU A 78 17.12 17.04 25.60
C LEU A 78 15.69 17.22 25.08
N SER A 79 14.85 17.86 25.88
CA SER A 79 13.54 18.35 25.46
C SER A 79 13.65 19.62 24.62
N PHE A 80 12.60 19.95 23.86
CA PHE A 80 12.59 21.19 23.07
C PHE A 80 12.70 22.45 23.93
N SER A 81 12.07 22.48 25.12
CA SER A 81 12.19 23.61 26.07
C SER A 81 13.64 23.79 26.55
N GLU A 82 14.36 22.69 26.77
CA GLU A 82 15.77 22.74 27.11
C GLU A 82 16.64 23.28 25.98
N LEU A 83 16.33 22.95 24.73
CA LEU A 83 17.01 23.50 23.56
C LEU A 83 16.77 25.01 23.41
N GLN A 84 15.54 25.47 23.67
CA GLN A 84 15.20 26.91 23.66
C GLN A 84 15.88 27.69 24.79
N SER A 85 16.15 27.04 25.93
CA SER A 85 16.82 27.66 27.08
C SER A 85 18.32 27.90 26.88
N ILE A 86 18.90 27.42 25.77
CA ILE A 86 20.32 27.60 25.47
C ILE A 86 20.59 29.08 25.11
N ASP A 87 21.63 29.63 25.72
CA ASP A 87 22.12 30.99 25.49
C ASP A 87 23.57 30.95 24.95
N PRO A 88 23.89 31.58 23.80
CA PRO A 88 22.98 32.25 22.87
C PRO A 88 21.95 31.30 22.22
N ARG A 89 20.77 31.84 21.89
CA ARG A 89 19.68 31.07 21.26
C ARG A 89 20.15 30.42 19.96
N ILE A 90 19.78 29.15 19.78
CA ILE A 90 20.06 28.39 18.56
C ILE A 90 19.33 29.06 17.39
N ASN A 91 20.08 29.43 16.34
CA ASN A 91 19.52 30.01 15.14
C ASN A 91 19.13 28.88 14.15
N PHE A 92 17.91 28.36 14.31
CA PHE A 92 17.39 27.30 13.45
C PHE A 92 17.32 27.72 11.97
N VAL A 93 16.97 28.97 11.68
CA VAL A 93 16.87 29.48 10.29
C VAL A 93 18.23 29.44 9.60
N ALA A 94 19.28 29.93 10.26
CA ALA A 94 20.63 29.89 9.71
C ALA A 94 21.10 28.46 9.44
N GLY A 95 20.79 27.52 10.35
CA GLY A 95 21.14 26.13 10.19
C GLY A 95 20.38 25.41 9.06
N ILE A 96 19.12 25.78 8.81
CA ILE A 96 18.36 25.31 7.63
C ILE A 96 18.94 25.87 6.32
N ARG A 97 19.41 27.12 6.33
CA ARG A 97 19.98 27.79 5.16
C ARG A 97 21.49 27.57 4.98
N ALA A 98 22.12 26.75 5.81
CA ALA A 98 23.58 26.57 5.84
C ALA A 98 24.17 25.89 4.59
N GLY A 99 23.35 25.27 3.74
CA GLY A 99 23.80 24.58 2.52
C GLY A 99 24.61 23.30 2.79
N SER A 100 24.58 22.78 4.02
CA SER A 100 25.27 21.54 4.41
C SER A 100 24.24 20.49 4.87
N PRO A 101 24.18 19.31 4.23
CA PRO A 101 23.24 18.25 4.61
C PRO A 101 23.35 17.81 6.08
N ALA A 102 24.57 17.75 6.62
CA ALA A 102 24.80 17.41 8.02
C ALA A 102 24.21 18.46 8.98
N ILE A 103 24.41 19.75 8.69
CA ILE A 103 23.86 20.84 9.51
C ILE A 103 22.34 20.90 9.38
N ASN A 104 21.81 20.75 8.16
CA ASN A 104 20.37 20.70 7.93
C ASN A 104 19.71 19.57 8.72
N THR A 105 20.27 18.36 8.64
CA THR A 105 19.75 17.18 9.35
C THR A 105 19.78 17.39 10.87
N LEU A 106 20.89 17.89 11.41
CA LEU A 106 20.97 18.24 12.84
C LEU A 106 19.84 19.18 13.23
N VAL A 107 19.65 20.28 12.51
CA VAL A 107 18.65 21.29 12.85
C VAL A 107 17.24 20.74 12.76
N LEU A 108 16.95 19.93 11.73
CA LEU A 108 15.66 19.24 11.60
C LEU A 108 15.41 18.29 12.78
N CYS A 109 16.42 17.53 13.23
CA CYS A 109 16.33 16.71 14.44
C CYS A 109 16.10 17.52 15.73
N LEU A 110 16.58 18.77 15.80
CA LEU A 110 16.28 19.66 16.93
C LEU A 110 14.85 20.20 16.86
N VAL A 111 14.39 20.60 15.67
CA VAL A 111 13.06 21.20 15.47
C VAL A 111 11.95 20.16 15.64
N VAL A 112 12.15 18.90 15.20
CA VAL A 112 11.12 17.85 15.33
C VAL A 112 10.68 17.64 16.77
N LYS A 113 11.56 17.87 17.76
CA LYS A 113 11.23 17.74 19.18
C LYS A 113 10.10 18.67 19.63
N ALA A 114 9.80 19.73 18.87
CA ALA A 114 8.62 20.54 19.13
C ALA A 114 7.32 19.75 18.98
N SER A 115 7.27 18.69 18.17
CA SER A 115 6.08 17.84 18.00
C SER A 115 5.70 17.05 19.25
N GLU A 116 6.58 16.99 20.26
CA GLU A 116 6.31 16.34 21.55
C GLU A 116 5.32 17.15 22.41
N SER A 117 5.08 18.44 22.11
CA SER A 117 4.15 19.28 22.87
C SER A 117 3.39 20.27 21.97
N PRO A 118 2.06 20.40 22.14
CA PRO A 118 1.25 21.33 21.34
C PRO A 118 1.68 22.79 21.50
N ASN A 119 2.16 23.17 22.69
CA ASN A 119 2.65 24.51 22.96
C ASN A 119 3.92 24.81 22.15
N HIS A 120 4.84 23.85 22.07
CA HIS A 120 6.06 23.99 21.27
C HIS A 120 5.76 24.02 19.77
N VAL A 121 4.78 23.23 19.30
CA VAL A 121 4.28 23.33 17.92
C VAL A 121 3.77 24.74 17.63
N ALA A 122 2.96 25.31 18.53
CA ALA A 122 2.46 26.68 18.38
C ALA A 122 3.59 27.73 18.38
N GLU A 123 4.67 27.52 19.14
CA GLU A 123 5.86 28.38 19.12
C GLU A 123 6.61 28.31 17.78
N VAL A 124 6.83 27.11 17.24
CA VAL A 124 7.43 26.94 15.90
C VAL A 124 6.53 27.58 14.84
N ALA A 125 5.22 27.36 14.91
CA ALA A 125 4.24 27.95 14.00
C ALA A 125 4.18 29.48 14.09
N ARG A 126 4.60 30.13 15.18
CA ARG A 126 4.70 31.60 15.26
C ARG A 126 5.88 32.15 14.45
N ASN A 127 6.91 31.35 14.21
CA ASN A 127 8.07 31.75 13.42
C ASN A 127 7.85 31.44 11.93
N ALA A 128 7.28 32.41 11.20
CA ALA A 128 7.00 32.27 9.78
C ALA A 128 8.26 32.02 8.94
N GLU A 129 9.37 32.65 9.28
CA GLU A 129 10.64 32.49 8.56
C GLU A 129 11.21 31.08 8.73
N LEU A 130 11.10 30.51 9.93
CA LEU A 130 11.53 29.13 10.19
C LEU A 130 10.70 28.15 9.35
N VAL A 131 9.37 28.22 9.43
CA VAL A 131 8.51 27.31 8.67
C VAL A 131 8.69 27.49 7.17
N GLY A 132 8.77 28.72 6.68
CA GLY A 132 9.06 29.03 5.28
C GLY A 132 10.39 28.42 4.82
N SER A 133 11.45 28.53 5.65
CA SER A 133 12.76 27.95 5.33
C SER A 133 12.73 26.41 5.30
N ILE A 134 11.94 25.76 6.16
CA ILE A 134 11.76 24.30 6.12
C ILE A 134 11.03 23.88 4.84
N VAL A 135 9.97 24.61 4.44
CA VAL A 135 9.24 24.34 3.19
C VAL A 135 10.14 24.55 1.97
N GLU A 136 10.93 25.63 1.94
CA GLU A 136 11.92 25.88 0.89
C GLU A 136 12.96 24.76 0.83
N LEU A 137 13.54 24.36 1.97
CA LEU A 137 14.52 23.29 2.05
C LEU A 137 13.93 21.96 1.54
N TRP A 138 12.75 21.59 2.02
CA TRP A 138 12.04 20.38 1.63
C TRP A 138 11.83 20.29 0.11
N LEU A 139 11.35 21.36 -0.51
CA LEU A 139 11.02 21.35 -1.93
C LEU A 139 12.23 21.60 -2.84
N SER A 140 13.28 22.26 -2.35
CA SER A 140 14.38 22.76 -3.21
C SER A 140 15.68 21.97 -3.10
N THR A 141 15.88 21.17 -2.05
CA THR A 141 17.15 20.44 -1.86
C THR A 141 17.31 19.25 -2.82
N ASP A 142 18.55 19.05 -3.28
CA ASP A 142 18.96 17.90 -4.09
C ASP A 142 19.21 16.63 -3.24
N ASP A 143 19.45 16.80 -1.93
CA ASP A 143 19.70 15.68 -1.02
C ASP A 143 18.38 15.03 -0.61
N SER A 144 18.18 13.77 -1.00
CA SER A 144 16.95 13.03 -0.69
C SER A 144 16.75 12.84 0.82
N GLY A 145 17.82 12.60 1.58
CA GLY A 145 17.77 12.41 3.03
C GLY A 145 17.33 13.68 3.75
N VAL A 146 17.89 14.82 3.38
CA VAL A 146 17.49 16.14 3.91
C VAL A 146 16.06 16.46 3.54
N SER A 147 15.65 16.18 2.29
CA SER A 147 14.26 16.43 1.87
C SER A 147 13.25 15.60 2.65
N GLN A 148 13.56 14.32 2.90
CA GLN A 148 12.70 13.44 3.68
C GLN A 148 12.65 13.90 5.14
N ALA A 149 13.79 14.23 5.75
CA ALA A 149 13.82 14.75 7.12
C ALA A 149 13.01 16.05 7.26
N ALA A 150 13.08 16.95 6.27
CA ALA A 150 12.30 18.19 6.28
C ALA A 150 10.79 17.93 6.15
N PHE A 151 10.39 16.98 5.29
CA PHE A 151 9.01 16.51 5.19
C PHE A 151 8.52 15.89 6.50
N ASP A 152 9.33 15.01 7.11
CA ASP A 152 8.98 14.32 8.36
C ASP A 152 8.79 15.32 9.51
N VAL A 153 9.61 16.38 9.57
CA VAL A 153 9.43 17.49 10.51
C VAL A 153 8.11 18.22 10.27
N LEU A 154 7.86 18.68 9.03
CA LEU A 154 6.61 19.39 8.70
C LEU A 154 5.38 18.53 9.03
N TRP A 155 5.44 17.25 8.69
CA TRP A 155 4.35 16.32 8.95
C TRP A 155 4.16 16.05 10.44
N SER A 156 5.24 15.79 11.20
CA SER A 156 5.16 15.54 12.65
C SER A 156 4.56 16.74 13.40
N LEU A 157 4.89 17.96 12.97
CA LEU A 157 4.29 19.17 13.52
C LEU A 157 2.79 19.29 13.18
N LEU A 158 2.39 19.00 11.93
CA LEU A 158 0.98 19.01 11.52
C LEU A 158 0.15 17.95 12.24
N GLU A 159 0.70 16.74 12.40
CA GLU A 159 0.03 15.61 13.06
C GLU A 159 -0.17 15.88 14.55
N ALA A 160 0.87 16.36 15.24
CA ALA A 160 0.78 16.74 16.65
C ALA A 160 -0.27 17.85 16.89
N ASP A 161 -0.36 18.82 15.97
CA ASP A 161 -1.33 19.92 16.04
C ASP A 161 -2.79 19.47 15.78
N HIS A 162 -2.96 18.47 14.89
CA HIS A 162 -4.27 17.92 14.56
C HIS A 162 -4.87 17.09 15.70
N LEU A 163 -4.07 16.22 16.35
CA LEU A 163 -4.52 15.36 17.44
C LEU A 163 -5.11 16.16 18.62
N VAL A 164 -4.53 17.32 18.90
CA VAL A 164 -4.96 18.20 20.00
C VAL A 164 -6.27 18.90 19.65
N SER A 165 -6.39 19.37 18.42
CA SER A 165 -7.58 20.06 17.91
C SER A 165 -8.81 19.15 17.94
N ASN A 166 -8.64 17.85 17.65
CA ASN A 166 -9.72 16.85 17.74
C ASN A 166 -10.09 16.49 19.18
N ASN A 167 -9.13 16.41 20.10
CA ASN A 167 -9.39 16.03 21.50
C ASN A 167 -10.04 17.16 22.32
N ALA A 168 -9.80 18.42 21.96
CA ALA A 168 -10.32 19.58 22.70
C ALA A 168 -11.80 19.91 22.40
N ASN A 169 -12.32 19.53 21.23
CA ASN A 169 -13.64 19.96 20.76
C ASN A 169 -14.58 18.77 20.46
N GLY A 170 -15.17 18.19 21.51
CA GLY A 170 -16.23 17.19 21.43
C GLY A 170 -17.60 17.71 20.96
N GLY A 171 -17.67 18.56 19.92
CA GLY A 171 -18.93 19.10 19.41
C GLY A 171 -18.87 19.52 17.93
N PRO A 172 -19.95 19.35 17.15
CA PRO A 172 -19.97 19.70 15.74
C PRO A 172 -20.24 21.21 15.59
N LYS A 173 -19.30 21.98 15.03
CA LYS A 173 -19.58 23.24 14.28
C LYS A 173 -18.30 23.86 13.70
N ASN A 174 -18.31 24.06 12.37
CA ASN A 174 -17.42 24.83 11.50
C ASN A 174 -15.98 24.32 11.30
N GLU A 175 -15.77 23.58 10.21
CA GLU A 175 -14.48 23.09 9.69
C GLU A 175 -13.44 24.20 9.46
N SER A 176 -13.86 25.47 9.28
CA SER A 176 -12.96 26.60 9.05
C SER A 176 -12.12 27.02 10.27
N LEU A 177 -12.50 26.60 11.49
CA LEU A 177 -11.76 26.92 12.73
C LEU A 177 -11.00 25.72 13.32
N GLN A 178 -11.00 24.56 12.66
CA GLN A 178 -10.52 23.29 13.24
C GLN A 178 -9.04 22.99 13.00
N ASN A 179 -8.33 23.89 12.34
CA ASN A 179 -6.94 23.70 11.98
C ASN A 179 -6.07 24.47 13.00
N GLY A 180 -5.23 23.74 13.73
CA GLY A 180 -4.33 24.31 14.74
C GLY A 180 -3.30 25.29 14.14
N PRO A 181 -2.48 25.96 14.99
CA PRO A 181 -1.56 27.00 14.55
C PRO A 181 -0.60 26.59 13.41
N MET A 182 -0.15 25.34 13.37
CA MET A 182 0.76 24.86 12.32
C MET A 182 0.03 24.70 10.98
N TRP A 183 -1.20 24.18 11.01
CA TRP A 183 -2.05 24.11 9.84
C TRP A 183 -2.37 25.50 9.28
N GLN A 184 -2.70 26.46 10.17
CA GLN A 184 -2.88 27.85 9.77
C GLN A 184 -1.62 28.44 9.16
N ARG A 185 -0.44 28.10 9.69
CA ARG A 185 0.83 28.59 9.14
C ARG A 185 1.11 28.06 7.73
N ILE A 186 0.75 26.82 7.41
CA ILE A 186 1.03 26.27 6.06
C ILE A 186 -0.03 26.69 5.05
N PHE A 187 -1.31 26.65 5.42
CA PHE A 187 -2.42 26.83 4.48
C PHE A 187 -3.05 28.22 4.50
N ALA A 188 -3.01 28.92 5.65
CA ALA A 188 -3.63 30.24 5.83
C ALA A 188 -2.60 31.39 5.97
N ASP A 189 -1.30 31.11 5.83
CA ASP A 189 -0.28 32.14 5.61
C ASP A 189 -0.01 32.28 4.12
N LYS A 190 -0.36 33.44 3.57
CA LYS A 190 -0.21 33.73 2.14
C LYS A 190 1.22 33.54 1.63
N SER A 191 2.22 33.88 2.44
CA SER A 191 3.63 33.81 2.03
C SER A 191 4.08 32.36 1.89
N ILE A 192 3.76 31.52 2.87
CA ILE A 192 4.14 30.11 2.90
C ILE A 192 3.30 29.31 1.91
N TYR A 193 1.99 29.56 1.86
CA TYR A 193 1.10 28.93 0.89
C TYR A 193 1.59 29.17 -0.55
N ARG A 194 2.00 30.40 -0.87
CA ARG A 194 2.56 30.75 -2.18
C ARG A 194 3.84 29.98 -2.52
N LEU A 195 4.67 29.60 -1.54
CA LEU A 195 5.90 28.82 -1.78
C LEU A 195 5.59 27.47 -2.43
N LEU A 196 4.50 26.82 -2.03
CA LEU A 196 4.07 25.52 -2.58
C LEU A 196 3.85 25.61 -4.11
N PHE A 197 3.33 26.74 -4.58
CA PHE A 197 3.09 26.98 -6.01
C PHE A 197 4.36 27.47 -6.72
N SER A 198 5.05 28.45 -6.15
CA SER A 198 6.18 29.11 -6.82
C SER A 198 7.33 28.13 -7.07
N ILE A 199 7.66 27.30 -6.08
CA ILE A 199 8.75 26.32 -6.18
C ILE A 199 8.38 25.21 -7.18
N CYS A 200 7.12 24.76 -7.19
CA CYS A 200 6.69 23.63 -8.01
C CYS A 200 6.20 24.02 -9.42
N SER A 201 6.03 25.30 -9.73
CA SER A 201 5.53 25.73 -11.05
C SER A 201 6.64 25.79 -12.10
N LEU A 202 6.43 25.14 -13.25
CA LEU A 202 7.33 25.27 -14.41
C LEU A 202 7.34 26.69 -15.02
N ARG A 203 6.37 27.54 -14.67
CA ARG A 203 6.28 28.93 -15.16
C ARG A 203 7.32 29.85 -14.55
N THR A 204 7.88 29.47 -13.40
CA THR A 204 8.90 30.25 -12.69
C THR A 204 10.32 29.80 -13.05
N VAL A 205 10.48 28.84 -13.97
CA VAL A 205 11.80 28.43 -14.48
C VAL A 205 12.53 29.62 -15.09
N GLY A 206 13.79 29.82 -14.68
CA GLY A 206 14.64 30.90 -15.20
C GLY A 206 14.44 32.25 -14.51
N GLN A 207 13.55 32.36 -13.53
CA GLN A 207 13.46 33.54 -12.66
C GLN A 207 14.55 33.52 -11.59
N ASP A 208 14.99 34.70 -11.17
CA ASP A 208 16.03 34.84 -10.14
C ASP A 208 15.62 34.16 -8.83
N GLY A 209 16.52 33.35 -8.28
CA GLY A 209 16.29 32.61 -7.03
C GLY A 209 15.40 31.36 -7.15
N GLN A 210 15.00 30.96 -8.36
CA GLN A 210 14.22 29.73 -8.58
C GLN A 210 15.11 28.53 -8.91
N ILE A 211 14.68 27.36 -8.45
CA ILE A 211 15.34 26.08 -8.76
C ILE A 211 15.22 25.71 -10.25
N SER A 212 16.13 24.87 -10.72
CA SER A 212 16.17 24.40 -12.11
C SER A 212 14.93 23.59 -12.48
N ALA A 213 14.62 23.48 -13.78
CA ALA A 213 13.48 22.68 -14.26
C ALA A 213 13.51 21.23 -13.73
N ARG A 214 14.69 20.60 -13.71
CA ARG A 214 14.88 19.24 -13.18
C ARG A 214 14.55 19.16 -11.69
N GLN A 215 14.98 20.15 -10.91
CA GLN A 215 14.67 20.20 -9.47
C GLN A 215 13.17 20.44 -9.24
N LYS A 216 12.51 21.24 -10.10
CA LYS A 216 11.05 21.41 -10.04
C LYS A 216 10.31 20.10 -10.24
N THR A 217 10.71 19.26 -11.21
CA THR A 217 10.14 17.92 -11.39
C THR A 217 10.19 17.10 -10.08
N VAL A 218 11.30 17.16 -9.35
CA VAL A 218 11.44 16.49 -8.04
C VAL A 218 10.52 17.13 -6.99
N ALA A 219 10.49 18.47 -6.91
CA ALA A 219 9.61 19.21 -6.01
C ALA A 219 8.12 18.91 -6.24
N GLN A 220 7.71 18.76 -7.50
CA GLN A 220 6.36 18.40 -7.90
C GLN A 220 5.96 17.02 -7.37
N GLY A 221 6.84 16.03 -7.50
CA GLY A 221 6.61 14.69 -6.93
C GLY A 221 6.46 14.74 -5.40
N ARG A 222 7.32 15.49 -4.71
CA ARG A 222 7.24 15.71 -3.25
C ARG A 222 5.91 16.38 -2.85
N LEU A 223 5.48 17.39 -3.59
CA LEU A 223 4.23 18.10 -3.31
C LEU A 223 3.00 17.18 -3.52
N MET A 224 3.00 16.33 -4.54
CA MET A 224 1.92 15.36 -4.77
C MET A 224 1.77 14.40 -3.58
N GLU A 225 2.87 13.87 -3.05
CA GLU A 225 2.86 13.00 -1.87
C GLU A 225 2.30 13.72 -0.64
N PHE A 226 2.75 14.96 -0.41
CA PHE A 226 2.23 15.80 0.66
C PHE A 226 0.72 16.04 0.53
N ILE A 227 0.23 16.32 -0.68
CA ILE A 227 -1.20 16.56 -0.93
C ILE A 227 -2.03 15.31 -0.60
N VAL A 228 -1.57 14.11 -1.00
CA VAL A 228 -2.27 12.85 -0.65
C VAL A 228 -2.35 12.70 0.87
N LYS A 229 -1.23 12.90 1.56
CA LYS A 229 -1.13 12.76 3.02
C LYS A 229 -1.99 13.79 3.77
N VAL A 230 -2.01 15.03 3.30
CA VAL A 230 -2.87 16.09 3.86
C VAL A 230 -4.35 15.78 3.58
N GLY A 231 -4.67 15.33 2.37
CA GLY A 231 -6.05 15.05 1.96
C GLY A 231 -6.73 13.94 2.78
N SER A 232 -5.96 12.98 3.30
CA SER A 232 -6.47 11.93 4.19
C SER A 232 -6.82 12.44 5.59
N VAL A 233 -6.23 13.56 6.03
CA VAL A 233 -6.50 14.20 7.32
C VAL A 233 -7.51 15.33 7.18
N SER A 234 -7.33 16.23 6.22
CA SER A 234 -8.18 17.40 5.99
C SER A 234 -8.32 17.69 4.49
N TRP A 235 -9.34 17.11 3.87
CA TRP A 235 -9.61 17.30 2.44
C TRP A 235 -9.81 18.77 2.06
N ASN A 236 -10.49 19.55 2.90
CA ASN A 236 -10.75 20.96 2.64
C ASN A 236 -9.47 21.82 2.63
N ALA A 237 -8.41 21.39 3.34
CA ALA A 237 -7.15 22.12 3.35
C ALA A 237 -6.50 22.19 1.95
N ILE A 238 -6.70 21.17 1.12
CA ILE A 238 -6.12 21.11 -0.24
C ILE A 238 -7.12 21.44 -1.35
N SER A 239 -8.41 21.20 -1.13
CA SER A 239 -9.44 21.33 -2.18
C SER A 239 -10.09 22.70 -2.23
N SER A 240 -10.19 23.40 -1.10
CA SER A 240 -10.78 24.75 -1.03
C SER A 240 -9.78 25.82 -1.48
N SER A 241 -10.32 26.93 -1.98
CA SER A 241 -9.55 28.16 -2.21
C SER A 241 -9.23 28.82 -0.86
N HIS A 242 -7.96 29.18 -0.65
CA HIS A 242 -7.50 29.94 0.51
C HIS A 242 -7.08 31.35 0.11
N PHE A 243 -6.42 31.48 -1.04
CA PHE A 243 -5.92 32.76 -1.57
C PHE A 243 -6.12 32.82 -3.09
N ALA A 244 -7.31 33.26 -3.51
CA ALA A 244 -7.68 33.34 -4.92
C ALA A 244 -6.69 34.14 -5.79
N ASP A 245 -6.02 35.16 -5.25
CA ASP A 245 -5.02 35.93 -5.98
C ASP A 245 -3.71 35.15 -6.22
N VAL A 246 -3.34 34.28 -5.28
CA VAL A 246 -2.21 33.35 -5.46
C VAL A 246 -2.60 32.26 -6.47
N GLU A 247 -3.73 31.60 -6.26
CA GLU A 247 -4.17 30.46 -7.06
C GLU A 247 -4.41 30.84 -8.53
N SER A 248 -5.02 32.00 -8.78
CA SER A 248 -5.24 32.53 -10.13
C SER A 248 -3.94 32.87 -10.87
N THR A 249 -2.88 33.29 -10.15
CA THR A 249 -1.53 33.50 -10.74
C THR A 249 -1.00 32.21 -11.38
N PHE A 250 -1.39 31.05 -10.84
CA PHE A 250 -1.00 29.72 -11.33
C PHE A 250 -2.14 29.01 -12.09
N GLN A 251 -3.19 29.73 -12.50
CA GLN A 251 -4.33 29.22 -13.26
C GLN A 251 -5.08 28.06 -12.56
N SER A 252 -5.15 28.13 -11.23
CA SER A 252 -5.74 27.11 -10.37
C SER A 252 -6.80 27.72 -9.45
N GLU A 253 -7.61 26.86 -8.83
CA GLU A 253 -8.67 27.24 -7.88
C GLU A 253 -8.32 26.84 -6.43
N SER A 254 -7.26 26.04 -6.26
CA SER A 254 -6.83 25.44 -5.00
C SER A 254 -5.48 24.75 -5.18
N LEU A 255 -4.86 24.32 -4.08
CA LEU A 255 -3.61 23.57 -4.12
C LEU A 255 -3.77 22.22 -4.85
N LEU A 256 -4.89 21.53 -4.64
CA LEU A 256 -5.20 20.27 -5.32
C LEU A 256 -5.38 20.47 -6.83
N SER A 257 -6.15 21.49 -7.24
CA SER A 257 -6.35 21.77 -8.67
C SER A 257 -5.05 22.18 -9.34
N PHE A 258 -4.18 22.94 -8.67
CA PHE A 258 -2.84 23.22 -9.15
C PHE A 258 -2.06 21.94 -9.42
N ALA A 259 -1.91 21.07 -8.42
CA ALA A 259 -1.13 19.85 -8.55
C ALA A 259 -1.70 18.88 -9.60
N ALA A 260 -3.03 18.76 -9.68
CA ALA A 260 -3.69 17.81 -10.57
C ALA A 260 -3.82 18.31 -12.03
N LEU A 261 -3.91 19.63 -12.26
CA LEU A 261 -4.29 20.19 -13.56
C LEU A 261 -3.23 21.10 -14.19
N GLN A 262 -2.44 21.82 -13.39
CA GLN A 262 -1.61 22.94 -13.88
C GLN A 262 -0.12 22.76 -13.62
N MET A 263 0.25 21.94 -12.64
CA MET A 263 1.61 21.82 -12.15
C MET A 263 2.51 21.04 -13.12
N VAL A 264 1.99 19.96 -13.70
CA VAL A 264 2.76 18.99 -14.50
C VAL A 264 2.56 19.21 -15.99
N ASP A 265 3.67 19.22 -16.74
CA ASP A 265 3.65 19.05 -18.19
C ASP A 265 3.59 17.55 -18.55
N THR A 266 2.45 17.11 -19.08
CA THR A 266 2.23 15.71 -19.48
C THR A 266 3.02 15.28 -20.72
N SER A 267 3.73 16.21 -21.37
CA SER A 267 4.66 15.91 -22.47
C SER A 267 5.92 15.20 -21.97
N ASP A 268 6.29 15.42 -20.69
CA ASP A 268 7.30 14.62 -20.01
C ASP A 268 6.65 13.31 -19.53
N LEU A 269 7.05 12.21 -20.16
CA LEU A 269 6.53 10.87 -19.87
C LEU A 269 6.72 10.46 -18.41
N LEU A 270 7.87 10.77 -17.81
CA LEU A 270 8.14 10.38 -16.43
C LEU A 270 7.22 11.14 -15.47
N LEU A 271 7.05 12.45 -15.69
CA LEU A 271 6.11 13.25 -14.91
C LEU A 271 4.66 12.83 -15.13
N HIS A 272 4.28 12.45 -16.34
CA HIS A 272 2.94 11.92 -16.61
C HIS A 272 2.71 10.60 -15.86
N MET A 273 3.71 9.71 -15.78
CA MET A 273 3.64 8.51 -14.95
C MET A 273 3.48 8.86 -13.47
N THR A 274 4.24 9.82 -12.94
CA THR A 274 4.12 10.31 -11.56
C THR A 274 2.73 10.89 -11.29
N LEU A 275 2.17 11.66 -12.23
CA LEU A 275 0.83 12.24 -12.13
C LEU A 275 -0.26 11.15 -12.11
N LEU A 276 -0.13 10.09 -12.93
CA LEU A 276 -1.05 8.96 -12.90
C LEU A 276 -0.99 8.20 -11.57
N GLN A 277 0.21 8.03 -11.02
CA GLN A 277 0.39 7.44 -9.69
C GLN A 277 -0.23 8.32 -8.59
N PHE A 278 -0.10 9.64 -8.69
CA PHE A 278 -0.78 10.59 -7.81
C PHE A 278 -2.30 10.45 -7.90
N PHE A 279 -2.88 10.34 -9.10
CA PHE A 279 -4.32 10.08 -9.25
C PHE A 279 -4.75 8.74 -8.64
N ARG A 280 -3.93 7.69 -8.75
CA ARG A 280 -4.18 6.40 -8.09
C ARG A 280 -4.18 6.58 -6.57
N GLN A 281 -3.19 7.26 -6.00
CA GLN A 281 -3.12 7.52 -4.56
C GLN A 281 -4.27 8.40 -4.06
N LEU A 282 -4.71 9.37 -4.86
CA LEU A 282 -5.91 10.15 -4.56
C LEU A 282 -7.15 9.28 -4.42
N LEU A 283 -7.29 8.17 -5.17
CA LEU A 283 -8.40 7.25 -4.99
C LEU A 283 -8.44 6.63 -3.59
N GLU A 284 -7.30 6.54 -2.89
CA GLU A 284 -7.18 6.00 -1.52
C GLU A 284 -7.60 7.03 -0.44
N VAL A 285 -7.83 8.30 -0.81
CA VAL A 285 -8.21 9.36 0.12
C VAL A 285 -9.72 9.31 0.41
N ASN A 286 -10.09 9.14 1.67
CA ASN A 286 -11.49 9.11 2.15
C ASN A 286 -12.37 8.05 1.44
N VAL A 287 -11.80 6.90 1.12
CA VAL A 287 -12.52 5.83 0.39
C VAL A 287 -13.68 5.29 1.23
N PRO A 288 -14.89 5.15 0.66
CA PRO A 288 -15.98 4.44 1.32
C PRO A 288 -15.77 2.91 1.36
N GLY A 289 -15.01 2.34 0.42
CA GLY A 289 -14.80 0.90 0.29
C GLY A 289 -16.12 0.17 0.02
N LEU A 290 -16.34 -0.95 0.71
CA LEU A 290 -17.63 -1.66 0.72
C LEU A 290 -18.66 -1.00 1.66
N HIS A 291 -18.27 0.03 2.41
CA HIS A 291 -19.12 0.65 3.41
C HIS A 291 -20.08 1.65 2.76
N TYR A 292 -21.36 1.48 3.04
CA TYR A 292 -22.39 2.47 2.71
C TYR A 292 -22.26 3.65 3.67
N ARG A 293 -22.00 4.85 3.15
CA ARG A 293 -22.14 6.08 3.94
C ARG A 293 -23.60 6.53 3.85
N PRO A 294 -24.39 6.50 4.95
CA PRO A 294 -25.70 7.11 4.93
C PRO A 294 -25.49 8.59 4.60
N SER A 295 -26.03 9.03 3.46
CA SER A 295 -26.05 10.44 3.09
C SER A 295 -26.79 11.16 4.22
N LYS A 296 -26.04 11.88 5.07
CA LYS A 296 -26.67 12.89 5.91
C LYS A 296 -27.30 13.86 4.93
N ALA A 297 -28.52 14.31 5.15
CA ALA A 297 -29.28 15.18 4.24
C ALA A 297 -28.55 16.48 3.79
N SER A 298 -27.36 16.75 4.30
CA SER A 298 -26.47 17.86 3.95
C SER A 298 -25.19 17.49 3.17
N SER A 299 -24.89 16.21 2.87
CA SER A 299 -23.68 15.85 2.09
C SER A 299 -23.99 15.76 0.60
N SER A 300 -23.33 16.60 -0.21
CA SER A 300 -23.42 16.62 -1.68
C SER A 300 -22.78 15.41 -2.36
N ILE A 301 -22.04 14.58 -1.62
CA ILE A 301 -21.26 13.46 -2.16
C ILE A 301 -22.14 12.19 -2.24
N PRO A 302 -22.15 11.47 -3.38
CA PRO A 302 -22.88 10.22 -3.53
C PRO A 302 -22.47 9.14 -2.51
N SER A 303 -23.39 8.25 -2.13
CA SER A 303 -23.20 7.25 -1.06
C SER A 303 -22.06 6.24 -1.25
N PHE A 304 -21.59 6.06 -2.49
CA PHE A 304 -20.49 5.13 -2.83
C PHE A 304 -19.29 5.85 -3.46
N SER A 305 -19.23 7.17 -3.30
CA SER A 305 -18.15 8.01 -3.80
C SER A 305 -17.36 8.62 -2.65
N SER A 306 -16.26 9.31 -2.99
CA SER A 306 -15.44 10.08 -2.06
C SER A 306 -15.25 11.50 -2.61
N PRO A 307 -14.93 12.49 -1.77
CA PRO A 307 -14.57 13.84 -2.26
C PRO A 307 -13.49 13.81 -3.34
N SER A 308 -12.53 12.87 -3.21
CA SER A 308 -11.43 12.69 -4.13
C SER A 308 -11.88 12.12 -5.48
N LEU A 309 -12.71 11.08 -5.47
CA LEU A 309 -13.27 10.54 -6.71
C LEU A 309 -14.14 11.57 -7.42
N GLU A 310 -14.98 12.32 -6.70
CA GLU A 310 -15.80 13.39 -7.26
C GLU A 310 -14.95 14.49 -7.90
N PHE A 311 -13.83 14.87 -7.27
CA PHE A 311 -12.87 15.81 -7.86
C PHE A 311 -12.31 15.27 -9.18
N LEU A 312 -11.89 13.99 -9.23
CA LEU A 312 -11.36 13.37 -10.44
C LEU A 312 -12.42 13.24 -11.55
N ILE A 313 -13.69 12.99 -11.20
CA ILE A 313 -14.80 12.91 -12.14
C ILE A 313 -15.13 14.30 -12.70
N THR A 314 -15.33 15.29 -11.83
CA THR A 314 -15.73 16.65 -12.21
C THR A 314 -14.72 17.31 -13.15
N ASN A 315 -13.43 17.05 -12.93
CA ASN A 315 -12.35 17.57 -13.78
C ASN A 315 -12.06 16.69 -15.01
N GLY A 316 -12.87 15.66 -15.28
CA GLY A 316 -12.71 14.77 -16.44
C GLY A 316 -11.47 13.85 -16.39
N ILE A 317 -10.71 13.86 -15.29
CA ILE A 317 -9.50 13.06 -15.11
C ILE A 317 -9.85 11.57 -15.06
N HIS A 318 -10.84 11.19 -14.25
CA HIS A 318 -11.25 9.80 -14.08
C HIS A 318 -11.58 9.17 -15.44
N ARG A 319 -12.48 9.80 -16.20
CA ARG A 319 -12.87 9.34 -17.54
C ARG A 319 -11.69 9.27 -18.50
N ARG A 320 -10.76 10.23 -18.45
CA ARG A 320 -9.56 10.25 -19.30
C ARG A 320 -8.66 9.05 -19.01
N VAL A 321 -8.36 8.77 -17.75
CA VAL A 321 -7.49 7.63 -17.38
C VAL A 321 -8.15 6.29 -17.71
N ILE A 322 -9.45 6.14 -17.44
CA ILE A 322 -10.21 4.94 -17.86
C ILE A 322 -10.16 4.77 -19.39
N ASN A 323 -10.28 5.86 -20.15
CA ASN A 323 -10.21 5.81 -21.61
C ASN A 323 -8.82 5.42 -22.13
N TYR A 324 -7.72 5.82 -21.46
CA TYR A 324 -6.38 5.33 -21.83
C TYR A 324 -6.28 3.79 -21.78
N TYR A 325 -6.99 3.15 -20.84
CA TYR A 325 -7.06 1.70 -20.76
C TYR A 325 -8.00 1.08 -21.81
N LEU A 326 -9.23 1.61 -21.90
CA LEU A 326 -10.29 1.07 -22.76
C LEU A 326 -9.98 1.27 -24.25
N ASP A 327 -9.38 2.41 -24.60
CA ASP A 327 -8.99 2.77 -25.95
C ASP A 327 -7.55 3.33 -25.98
N PRO A 328 -6.54 2.44 -26.00
CA PRO A 328 -5.13 2.85 -26.07
C PRO A 328 -4.77 3.62 -27.33
N SER A 329 -5.62 3.63 -28.37
CA SER A 329 -5.36 4.39 -29.61
C SER A 329 -5.44 5.91 -29.43
N THR A 330 -5.96 6.35 -28.29
CA THR A 330 -5.93 7.75 -27.86
C THR A 330 -4.52 8.26 -27.53
N LEU A 331 -3.57 7.35 -27.34
CA LEU A 331 -2.16 7.64 -27.11
C LEU A 331 -1.34 7.12 -28.31
N ASP A 332 -0.22 7.76 -28.61
CA ASP A 332 0.75 7.19 -29.54
C ASP A 332 1.34 5.88 -28.97
N SER A 333 1.80 5.00 -29.85
CA SER A 333 2.22 3.64 -29.44
C SER A 333 3.37 3.63 -28.42
N ALA A 334 4.25 4.63 -28.45
CA ALA A 334 5.36 4.70 -27.51
C ALA A 334 4.84 5.12 -26.12
N THR A 335 4.08 6.21 -26.05
CA THR A 335 3.45 6.68 -24.81
C THR A 335 2.53 5.63 -24.20
N ALA A 336 1.72 4.95 -25.01
CA ALA A 336 0.83 3.89 -24.55
C ALA A 336 1.58 2.78 -23.82
N SER A 337 2.79 2.43 -24.26
CA SER A 337 3.61 1.39 -23.62
C SER A 337 4.13 1.79 -22.24
N PHE A 338 4.56 3.05 -22.07
CA PHE A 338 5.07 3.56 -20.79
C PHE A 338 3.94 3.82 -19.78
N LEU A 339 2.79 4.30 -20.25
CA LEU A 339 1.65 4.64 -19.39
C LEU A 339 0.78 3.42 -19.05
N ALA A 340 0.90 2.29 -19.77
CA ALA A 340 0.06 1.11 -19.56
C ALA A 340 0.05 0.64 -18.10
N GLY A 341 1.22 0.52 -17.47
CA GLY A 341 1.34 0.09 -16.07
C GLY A 341 0.60 1.02 -15.10
N PRO A 342 0.95 2.32 -15.02
CA PRO A 342 0.25 3.28 -14.16
C PRO A 342 -1.25 3.38 -14.43
N VAL A 343 -1.67 3.34 -15.69
CA VAL A 343 -3.10 3.36 -16.08
C VAL A 343 -3.82 2.12 -15.55
N MET A 344 -3.28 0.92 -15.77
CA MET A 344 -3.87 -0.32 -15.27
C MET A 344 -3.91 -0.35 -13.73
N ALA A 345 -2.87 0.17 -13.06
CA ALA A 345 -2.84 0.30 -11.60
C ALA A 345 -3.96 1.23 -11.09
N TYR A 346 -4.24 2.34 -11.78
CA TYR A 346 -5.38 3.21 -11.48
C TYR A 346 -6.72 2.48 -11.66
N VAL A 347 -6.92 1.77 -12.78
CA VAL A 347 -8.17 1.03 -13.07
C VAL A 347 -8.39 -0.08 -12.03
N SER A 348 -7.34 -0.82 -11.68
CA SER A 348 -7.40 -1.87 -10.67
C SER A 348 -7.72 -1.30 -9.28
N ALA A 349 -7.07 -0.20 -8.88
CA ALA A 349 -7.37 0.50 -7.63
C ALA A 349 -8.82 1.00 -7.60
N TYR A 350 -9.30 1.61 -8.69
CA TYR A 350 -10.69 2.06 -8.80
C TYR A 350 -11.69 0.91 -8.64
N ALA A 351 -11.48 -0.21 -9.34
CA ALA A 351 -12.35 -1.38 -9.24
C ALA A 351 -12.39 -1.97 -7.81
N ALA A 352 -11.24 -2.00 -7.13
CA ALA A 352 -11.14 -2.51 -5.77
C ALA A 352 -11.75 -1.57 -4.71
N LEU A 353 -11.52 -0.26 -4.85
CA LEU A 353 -11.87 0.75 -3.85
C LEU A 353 -13.30 1.29 -3.99
N TYR A 354 -13.82 1.35 -5.22
CA TYR A 354 -15.15 1.90 -5.54
C TYR A 354 -16.03 0.90 -6.31
N PRO A 355 -16.17 -0.34 -5.84
CA PRO A 355 -16.87 -1.39 -6.57
C PRO A 355 -18.34 -1.03 -6.82
N ASN A 356 -19.03 -0.44 -5.84
CA ASN A 356 -20.42 -0.02 -6.01
C ASN A 356 -20.61 1.15 -6.97
N HIS A 357 -19.67 2.10 -6.99
CA HIS A 357 -19.69 3.19 -7.97
C HIS A 357 -19.47 2.64 -9.39
N LEU A 358 -18.49 1.73 -9.57
CA LEU A 358 -18.31 1.03 -10.85
C LEU A 358 -19.59 0.31 -11.27
N LEU A 359 -20.29 -0.35 -10.33
CA LEU A 359 -21.57 -1.00 -10.57
C LEU A 359 -22.75 -0.03 -10.76
N GLN A 360 -22.55 1.29 -10.82
CA GLN A 360 -23.55 2.25 -11.28
C GLN A 360 -23.35 2.63 -12.76
N GLU A 361 -22.20 2.30 -13.35
CA GLU A 361 -21.89 2.66 -14.74
C GLU A 361 -22.79 1.96 -15.77
N HIS A 362 -22.88 2.55 -16.96
CA HIS A 362 -23.70 2.00 -18.05
C HIS A 362 -23.22 0.60 -18.46
N GLN A 363 -24.14 -0.29 -18.79
CA GLN A 363 -23.80 -1.68 -19.12
C GLN A 363 -22.79 -1.80 -20.27
N ALA A 364 -22.90 -0.93 -21.28
CA ALA A 364 -21.97 -0.88 -22.39
C ALA A 364 -20.52 -0.60 -21.96
N GLN A 365 -20.30 0.17 -20.88
CA GLN A 365 -18.95 0.43 -20.36
C GLN A 365 -18.40 -0.76 -19.58
N LEU A 366 -19.23 -1.42 -18.77
CA LEU A 366 -18.85 -2.66 -18.08
C LEU A 366 -18.48 -3.77 -19.08
N ASP A 367 -19.24 -3.89 -20.16
CA ASP A 367 -18.98 -4.89 -21.21
C ASP A 367 -17.70 -4.55 -22.00
N ARG A 368 -17.43 -3.27 -22.24
CA ARG A 368 -16.16 -2.80 -22.82
C ARG A 368 -14.97 -3.13 -21.93
N LEU A 369 -15.10 -2.97 -20.61
CA LEU A 369 -14.06 -3.33 -19.66
C LEU A 369 -13.74 -4.83 -19.73
N CYS A 370 -14.76 -5.69 -19.62
CA CYS A 370 -14.56 -7.14 -19.76
C CYS A 370 -13.99 -7.53 -21.13
N SER A 371 -14.48 -6.91 -22.21
CA SER A 371 -13.98 -7.15 -23.57
C SER A 371 -12.52 -6.76 -23.75
N ARG A 372 -12.08 -5.67 -23.08
CA ARG A 372 -10.69 -5.20 -23.10
C ARG A 372 -9.75 -6.18 -22.40
N ILE A 373 -10.16 -6.73 -21.26
CA ILE A 373 -9.43 -7.78 -20.52
C ILE A 373 -9.36 -9.05 -21.38
N LEU A 374 -10.50 -9.49 -21.94
CA LEU A 374 -10.55 -10.64 -22.85
C LEU A 374 -9.61 -10.49 -24.05
N LYS A 375 -9.51 -9.29 -24.62
CA LYS A 375 -8.56 -9.01 -25.70
C LYS A 375 -7.10 -9.14 -25.22
N GLY A 376 -6.80 -8.70 -24.00
CA GLY A 376 -5.47 -8.86 -23.38
C GLY A 376 -5.08 -10.33 -23.18
N PHE A 377 -6.06 -11.20 -22.91
CA PHE A 377 -5.82 -12.64 -22.70
C PHE A 377 -5.71 -13.45 -24.00
N LYS A 378 -6.00 -12.85 -25.17
CA LYS A 378 -5.82 -13.48 -26.48
C LYS A 378 -4.34 -13.49 -26.90
N ILE A 379 -3.52 -14.20 -26.13
CA ILE A 379 -2.11 -14.47 -26.41
C ILE A 379 -1.87 -15.98 -26.62
N PRO A 380 -0.84 -16.38 -27.37
CA PRO A 380 -0.53 -17.78 -27.60
C PRO A 380 -0.22 -18.55 -26.31
N SER A 381 -0.55 -19.84 -26.27
CA SER A 381 -0.25 -20.71 -25.11
C SER A 381 1.24 -20.72 -24.75
N ALA A 382 2.14 -20.68 -25.73
CA ALA A 382 3.59 -20.57 -25.48
C ALA A 382 3.97 -19.28 -24.74
N GLN A 383 3.26 -18.17 -25.00
CA GLN A 383 3.47 -16.91 -24.29
C GLN A 383 2.95 -16.98 -22.85
N TRP A 384 1.85 -17.68 -22.61
CA TRP A 384 1.41 -17.98 -21.24
C TRP A 384 2.43 -18.84 -20.46
N ALA A 385 3.14 -19.74 -21.12
CA ALA A 385 4.12 -20.63 -20.48
C ALA A 385 5.45 -19.95 -20.17
N HIS A 386 5.97 -19.14 -21.11
CA HIS A 386 7.36 -18.69 -21.10
C HIS A 386 7.55 -17.22 -21.46
N GLY A 387 6.47 -16.50 -21.76
CA GLY A 387 6.50 -15.12 -22.21
C GLY A 387 5.92 -14.14 -21.19
N PRO A 388 5.89 -12.83 -21.52
CA PRO A 388 5.25 -11.83 -20.69
C PRO A 388 3.74 -12.07 -20.69
N VAL A 389 3.20 -12.36 -19.52
CA VAL A 389 1.75 -12.49 -19.27
C VAL A 389 1.12 -11.11 -19.01
N PRO A 390 -0.18 -10.93 -19.27
CA PRO A 390 -0.85 -9.64 -19.12
C PRO A 390 -1.18 -9.36 -17.64
N VAL A 391 -0.16 -9.10 -16.82
CA VAL A 391 -0.25 -8.91 -15.36
C VAL A 391 -1.28 -7.83 -14.99
N GLY A 392 -1.21 -6.65 -15.64
CA GLY A 392 -2.13 -5.56 -15.32
C GLY A 392 -3.60 -5.89 -15.64
N ASP A 393 -3.88 -6.67 -16.69
CA ASP A 393 -5.24 -7.14 -16.98
C ASP A 393 -5.71 -8.19 -15.95
N LEU A 394 -4.81 -9.05 -15.46
CA LEU A 394 -5.07 -10.01 -14.37
C LEU A 394 -5.35 -9.30 -13.04
N ASP A 395 -4.61 -8.23 -12.73
CA ASP A 395 -4.82 -7.41 -11.54
C ASP A 395 -6.16 -6.69 -11.56
N ILE A 396 -6.52 -6.09 -12.70
CA ILE A 396 -7.84 -5.46 -12.88
C ILE A 396 -8.92 -6.52 -12.67
N LEU A 397 -8.81 -7.67 -13.33
CA LEU A 397 -9.77 -8.77 -13.18
C LEU A 397 -9.92 -9.22 -11.72
N ALA A 398 -8.82 -9.38 -11.00
CA ALA A 398 -8.84 -9.80 -9.61
C ALA A 398 -9.43 -8.74 -8.66
N SER A 399 -9.54 -7.49 -9.12
CA SER A 399 -10.14 -6.36 -8.39
C SER A 399 -11.59 -6.08 -8.80
N LEU A 400 -12.12 -6.70 -9.85
CA LEU A 400 -13.52 -6.50 -10.26
C LEU A 400 -14.51 -7.13 -9.26
N PRO A 401 -15.69 -6.52 -9.08
CA PRO A 401 -16.79 -7.13 -8.32
C PRO A 401 -17.17 -8.49 -8.92
N ARG A 402 -17.25 -9.51 -8.08
CA ARG A 402 -17.52 -10.88 -8.53
C ARG A 402 -18.95 -11.01 -9.05
N VAL A 403 -19.88 -10.25 -8.47
CA VAL A 403 -21.27 -10.17 -8.98
C VAL A 403 -21.32 -9.67 -10.44
N MET A 404 -20.43 -8.76 -10.83
CA MET A 404 -20.31 -8.30 -12.21
C MET A 404 -19.78 -9.41 -13.13
N LEU A 405 -18.80 -10.20 -12.66
CA LEU A 405 -18.27 -11.32 -13.44
C LEU A 405 -19.34 -12.39 -13.67
N VAL A 406 -20.15 -12.73 -12.65
CA VAL A 406 -21.29 -13.66 -12.79
C VAL A 406 -22.29 -13.14 -13.81
N GLU A 407 -22.62 -11.85 -13.78
CA GLU A 407 -23.53 -11.22 -14.74
C GLU A 407 -22.94 -11.17 -16.16
N SER A 408 -21.62 -11.00 -16.30
CA SER A 408 -20.93 -11.04 -17.59
C SER A 408 -20.92 -12.44 -18.22
N SER A 409 -20.97 -13.51 -17.40
CA SER A 409 -21.08 -14.89 -17.89
C SER A 409 -22.36 -15.12 -18.70
N LYS A 410 -23.47 -14.46 -18.33
CA LYS A 410 -24.76 -14.56 -19.06
C LYS A 410 -24.66 -14.08 -20.51
N ARG A 411 -23.63 -13.31 -20.84
CA ARG A 411 -23.36 -12.75 -22.18
C ARG A 411 -22.11 -13.31 -22.84
N GLY A 412 -21.47 -14.32 -22.23
CA GLY A 412 -20.21 -14.88 -22.74
C GLY A 412 -19.03 -13.90 -22.70
N LEU A 413 -19.09 -12.89 -21.83
CA LEU A 413 -18.05 -11.86 -21.68
C LEU A 413 -17.25 -12.03 -20.38
N ASN A 414 -17.27 -13.19 -19.73
CA ASN A 414 -16.55 -13.39 -18.48
C ASN A 414 -15.04 -13.65 -18.74
N PRO A 415 -14.13 -12.70 -18.45
CA PRO A 415 -12.70 -12.88 -18.66
C PRO A 415 -12.07 -13.97 -17.78
N LEU A 416 -12.67 -14.32 -16.64
CA LEU A 416 -12.20 -15.41 -15.77
C LEU A 416 -12.11 -16.74 -16.53
N LEU A 417 -13.07 -17.00 -17.42
CA LEU A 417 -13.14 -18.27 -18.17
C LEU A 417 -12.11 -18.35 -19.30
N ALA A 418 -11.46 -17.22 -19.67
CA ALA A 418 -10.41 -17.18 -20.67
C ALA A 418 -9.00 -17.40 -20.09
N ILE A 419 -8.88 -17.42 -18.76
CA ILE A 419 -7.63 -17.78 -18.08
C ILE A 419 -7.35 -19.27 -18.31
N PRO A 420 -6.17 -19.65 -18.85
CA PRO A 420 -5.87 -21.04 -19.12
C PRO A 420 -5.61 -21.82 -17.82
N SER A 421 -6.08 -23.07 -17.75
CA SER A 421 -5.69 -24.01 -16.70
C SER A 421 -4.37 -24.73 -16.96
N LYS A 422 -3.81 -24.61 -18.17
CA LYS A 422 -2.46 -25.03 -18.58
C LYS A 422 -2.05 -24.22 -19.83
N PRO A 423 -0.83 -23.66 -19.89
CA PRO A 423 0.21 -23.63 -18.85
C PRO A 423 -0.19 -22.75 -17.66
N LEU A 424 0.41 -23.01 -16.50
CA LEU A 424 0.17 -22.25 -15.27
C LEU A 424 1.26 -21.21 -15.06
N HIS A 425 0.86 -20.02 -14.63
CA HIS A 425 1.75 -18.91 -14.29
C HIS A 425 1.37 -18.36 -12.92
N ILE A 426 2.35 -17.87 -12.14
CA ILE A 426 2.14 -17.35 -10.78
C ILE A 426 1.01 -16.32 -10.70
N GLU A 427 1.03 -15.31 -11.57
CA GLU A 427 0.01 -14.25 -11.65
C GLU A 427 -1.40 -14.78 -11.93
N THR A 428 -1.52 -15.81 -12.76
CA THR A 428 -2.80 -16.48 -13.02
C THR A 428 -3.32 -17.18 -11.77
N LEU A 429 -2.45 -17.88 -11.05
CA LEU A 429 -2.80 -18.58 -9.81
C LEU A 429 -3.22 -17.59 -8.71
N MET A 430 -2.53 -16.46 -8.58
CA MET A 430 -2.89 -15.40 -7.63
C MET A 430 -4.25 -14.76 -7.97
N CYS A 431 -4.49 -14.46 -9.25
CA CYS A 431 -5.78 -13.93 -9.73
C CYS A 431 -6.93 -14.90 -9.42
N LEU A 432 -6.79 -16.18 -9.78
CA LEU A 432 -7.78 -17.23 -9.48
C LEU A 432 -7.99 -17.38 -7.97
N GLY A 433 -6.91 -17.38 -7.18
CA GLY A 433 -6.95 -17.50 -5.73
C GLY A 433 -7.75 -16.37 -5.08
N LYS A 434 -7.48 -15.11 -5.47
CA LYS A 434 -8.21 -13.94 -4.97
C LYS A 434 -9.69 -13.97 -5.36
N ILE A 435 -10.02 -14.41 -6.57
CA ILE A 435 -11.43 -14.50 -7.02
C ILE A 435 -12.17 -15.62 -6.29
N PHE A 436 -11.59 -16.82 -6.23
CA PHE A 436 -12.23 -18.00 -5.62
C PHE A 436 -12.33 -17.91 -4.09
N HIS A 437 -11.35 -17.31 -3.41
CA HIS A 437 -11.40 -17.13 -1.96
C HIS A 437 -12.60 -16.26 -1.52
N GLY A 438 -12.94 -15.26 -2.33
CA GLY A 438 -13.88 -14.20 -1.97
C GLY A 438 -13.25 -13.11 -1.13
N PRO A 439 -14.01 -12.04 -0.82
CA PRO A 439 -13.50 -10.92 -0.03
C PRO A 439 -13.07 -11.39 1.37
N PRO A 440 -12.09 -10.71 1.99
CA PRO A 440 -11.74 -10.97 3.39
C PRO A 440 -12.99 -10.76 4.27
N PRO A 441 -13.13 -11.52 5.37
CA PRO A 441 -14.21 -11.29 6.32
C PRO A 441 -14.09 -9.86 6.86
N ALA A 442 -15.17 -9.09 6.82
CA ALA A 442 -15.17 -7.73 7.34
C ALA A 442 -14.83 -7.77 8.85
N GLU A 443 -13.92 -6.91 9.30
CA GLU A 443 -13.58 -6.79 10.73
C GLU A 443 -14.82 -6.43 11.59
N ASP A 444 -15.82 -5.79 10.98
CA ASP A 444 -17.12 -5.46 11.58
C ASP A 444 -18.22 -6.50 11.27
N ALA A 445 -17.94 -7.80 11.37
CA ALA A 445 -18.97 -8.84 11.30
C ALA A 445 -19.94 -8.82 12.51
N MET A 446 -19.88 -7.81 13.37
CA MET A 446 -20.66 -7.71 14.61
C MET A 446 -22.02 -7.00 14.49
N ASP A 447 -22.39 -6.42 13.34
CA ASP A 447 -23.65 -5.67 13.22
C ASP A 447 -24.58 -6.23 12.12
N ILE A 448 -25.06 -7.46 12.34
CA ILE A 448 -26.11 -8.10 11.53
C ILE A 448 -27.39 -7.24 11.51
N ASP A 449 -27.66 -6.50 12.59
CA ASP A 449 -28.87 -5.66 12.73
C ASP A 449 -28.81 -4.35 11.94
N GLN A 450 -27.62 -3.88 11.51
CA GLN A 450 -27.50 -2.68 10.67
C GLN A 450 -27.70 -2.94 9.17
N ALA A 451 -27.68 -4.21 8.73
CA ALA A 451 -27.83 -4.58 7.33
C ALA A 451 -29.27 -4.45 6.81
N ILE A 452 -30.27 -4.59 7.69
CA ILE A 452 -31.70 -4.62 7.33
C ILE A 452 -32.22 -3.22 6.90
N ASN A 453 -31.62 -2.14 7.41
CA ASN A 453 -32.02 -0.76 7.10
C ASN A 453 -31.28 -0.13 5.91
N ARG A 454 -30.27 -0.82 5.37
CA ARG A 454 -29.51 -0.37 4.20
C ARG A 454 -30.08 -1.11 3.02
N GLY A 455 -30.65 -0.39 2.05
CA GLY A 455 -31.20 -1.00 0.85
C GLY A 455 -30.21 -1.96 0.15
N PRO A 456 -30.70 -2.70 -0.86
CA PRO A 456 -29.96 -3.74 -1.56
C PRO A 456 -28.59 -3.23 -2.07
N ASN A 457 -27.50 -3.84 -1.59
CA ASN A 457 -26.12 -3.52 -1.97
C ASN A 457 -25.55 -4.68 -2.81
N PRO A 458 -25.33 -4.48 -4.12
CA PRO A 458 -24.89 -5.55 -5.01
C PRO A 458 -23.53 -6.14 -4.62
N THR A 459 -22.66 -5.38 -3.95
CA THR A 459 -21.35 -5.86 -3.47
C THR A 459 -21.33 -6.09 -1.96
N SER A 460 -22.47 -6.41 -1.35
CA SER A 460 -22.49 -6.87 0.04
C SER A 460 -21.55 -8.07 0.21
N SER A 461 -20.92 -8.21 1.38
CA SER A 461 -19.99 -9.31 1.66
C SER A 461 -20.62 -10.67 1.32
N ARG A 462 -21.89 -10.87 1.70
CA ARG A 462 -22.66 -12.08 1.38
C ARG A 462 -22.90 -12.27 -0.13
N ALA A 463 -23.17 -11.21 -0.89
CA ALA A 463 -23.34 -11.32 -2.35
C ALA A 463 -22.01 -11.71 -3.04
N GLU A 464 -20.90 -11.09 -2.64
CA GLU A 464 -19.58 -11.38 -3.18
C GLU A 464 -19.10 -12.80 -2.82
N THR A 465 -19.40 -13.32 -1.63
CA THR A 465 -19.05 -14.71 -1.26
C THR A 465 -19.86 -15.75 -2.02
N VAL A 466 -21.15 -15.49 -2.26
CA VAL A 466 -22.00 -16.33 -3.15
C VAL A 466 -21.45 -16.29 -4.59
N ALA A 467 -21.14 -15.10 -5.10
CA ALA A 467 -20.58 -14.95 -6.45
C ALA A 467 -19.24 -15.67 -6.63
N SER A 468 -18.36 -15.61 -5.62
CA SER A 468 -17.07 -16.33 -5.60
C SER A 468 -17.25 -17.83 -5.84
N ARG A 469 -18.22 -18.43 -5.12
CA ARG A 469 -18.56 -19.85 -5.25
C ARG A 469 -19.09 -20.19 -6.64
N ILE A 470 -19.97 -19.36 -7.20
CA ILE A 470 -20.51 -19.56 -8.56
C ILE A 470 -19.39 -19.51 -9.60
N LEU A 471 -18.50 -18.53 -9.50
CA LEU A 471 -17.37 -18.36 -10.41
C LEU A 471 -16.39 -19.54 -10.34
N TYR A 472 -16.13 -20.07 -9.15
CA TYR A 472 -15.34 -21.30 -8.97
C TYR A 472 -15.92 -22.47 -9.77
N PHE A 473 -17.23 -22.74 -9.65
CA PHE A 473 -17.86 -23.82 -10.41
C PHE A 473 -17.89 -23.55 -11.91
N GLN A 474 -18.23 -22.34 -12.35
CA GLN A 474 -18.19 -21.97 -13.77
C GLN A 474 -16.81 -22.20 -14.39
N TYR A 475 -15.74 -21.85 -13.67
CA TYR A 475 -14.37 -22.08 -14.10
C TYR A 475 -14.01 -23.57 -14.15
N LEU A 476 -14.37 -24.35 -13.13
CA LEU A 476 -14.11 -25.79 -13.07
C LEU A 476 -14.78 -26.56 -14.21
N ASN A 477 -16.00 -26.17 -14.59
CA ASN A 477 -16.70 -26.77 -15.73
C ASN A 477 -16.05 -26.45 -17.07
N SER A 478 -15.52 -25.24 -17.21
CA SER A 478 -14.79 -24.83 -18.42
C SER A 478 -13.40 -25.47 -18.48
N HIS A 479 -12.86 -25.91 -17.34
CA HIS A 479 -11.52 -26.47 -17.20
C HIS A 479 -11.51 -27.78 -16.36
N PRO A 480 -11.98 -28.91 -16.90
CA PRO A 480 -12.08 -30.17 -16.15
C PRO A 480 -10.75 -30.68 -15.56
N GLY A 481 -9.62 -30.40 -16.24
CA GLY A 481 -8.28 -30.75 -15.78
C GLY A 481 -7.65 -29.76 -14.79
N PHE A 482 -8.41 -28.80 -14.27
CA PHE A 482 -7.86 -27.73 -13.42
C PHE A 482 -7.06 -28.27 -12.24
N TRP A 483 -7.67 -29.11 -11.39
CA TRP A 483 -6.99 -29.61 -10.19
C TRP A 483 -5.83 -30.57 -10.49
N SER A 484 -5.89 -31.34 -11.58
CA SER A 484 -4.74 -32.15 -12.00
C SER A 484 -3.57 -31.29 -12.43
N ASN A 485 -3.83 -30.20 -13.18
CA ASN A 485 -2.78 -29.27 -13.60
C ASN A 485 -2.15 -28.53 -12.42
N ILE A 486 -2.97 -28.11 -11.43
CA ILE A 486 -2.48 -27.49 -10.18
C ILE A 486 -1.55 -28.43 -9.43
N VAL A 487 -1.93 -29.70 -9.28
CA VAL A 487 -1.10 -30.70 -8.59
C VAL A 487 0.18 -30.98 -9.38
N GLU A 488 0.10 -31.11 -10.71
CA GLU A 488 1.28 -31.29 -11.59
C GLU A 488 2.28 -30.14 -11.38
N ALA A 489 1.83 -28.88 -11.40
CA ALA A 489 2.70 -27.74 -11.14
C ALA A 489 3.23 -27.68 -9.70
N ALA A 490 2.43 -28.06 -8.71
CA ALA A 490 2.83 -28.12 -7.31
C ALA A 490 3.87 -29.23 -7.00
N GLU A 491 4.08 -30.18 -7.91
CA GLU A 491 5.11 -31.23 -7.80
C GLU A 491 6.44 -30.87 -8.49
N ILE A 492 6.49 -29.85 -9.35
CA ILE A 492 7.69 -29.45 -10.08
C ILE A 492 8.59 -28.57 -9.20
N ILE A 493 9.57 -29.19 -8.52
CA ILE A 493 10.53 -28.51 -7.63
C ILE A 493 11.32 -27.42 -8.36
N ALA A 494 11.68 -27.66 -9.64
CA ALA A 494 12.43 -26.71 -10.46
C ALA A 494 11.66 -25.39 -10.71
N MET A 495 10.33 -25.38 -10.52
CA MET A 495 9.48 -24.19 -10.65
C MET A 495 8.95 -23.75 -9.28
N GLN A 496 9.86 -23.49 -8.34
CA GLN A 496 9.55 -23.19 -6.94
C GLN A 496 8.40 -22.19 -6.73
N GLU A 497 8.46 -21.01 -7.36
CA GLU A 497 7.46 -19.97 -7.20
C GLU A 497 6.07 -20.39 -7.73
N THR A 498 6.04 -21.12 -8.85
CA THR A 498 4.78 -21.64 -9.41
C THR A 498 4.21 -22.78 -8.57
N ALA A 499 5.08 -23.62 -8.00
CA ALA A 499 4.67 -24.68 -7.08
C ALA A 499 4.08 -24.10 -5.79
N ILE A 500 4.74 -23.11 -5.19
CA ILE A 500 4.24 -22.40 -4.00
C ILE A 500 2.92 -21.68 -4.31
N ALA A 501 2.82 -20.98 -5.44
CA ALA A 501 1.57 -20.33 -5.86
C ALA A 501 0.42 -21.33 -6.07
N SER A 502 0.72 -22.52 -6.59
CA SER A 502 -0.27 -23.60 -6.78
C SER A 502 -0.77 -24.13 -5.44
N ILE A 503 0.13 -24.29 -4.46
CA ILE A 503 -0.22 -24.68 -3.09
C ILE A 503 -1.03 -23.58 -2.39
N ASN A 504 -0.65 -22.32 -2.59
CA ASN A 504 -1.39 -21.18 -2.06
C ASN A 504 -2.80 -21.09 -2.65
N LEU A 505 -2.97 -21.42 -3.94
CA LEU A 505 -4.31 -21.52 -4.55
C LEU A 505 -5.15 -22.63 -3.92
N ILE A 506 -4.56 -23.80 -3.62
CA ILE A 506 -5.25 -24.85 -2.84
C ILE A 506 -5.70 -24.28 -1.49
N LYS A 507 -4.80 -23.60 -0.77
CA LYS A 507 -5.10 -22.97 0.53
C LYS A 507 -6.20 -21.90 0.41
N SER A 508 -6.16 -21.05 -0.61
CA SER A 508 -7.19 -20.04 -0.88
C SER A 508 -8.58 -20.65 -1.11
N VAL A 509 -8.66 -21.80 -1.78
CA VAL A 509 -9.94 -22.51 -1.89
C VAL A 509 -10.34 -23.14 -0.57
N VAL A 510 -9.43 -23.73 0.20
CA VAL A 510 -9.74 -24.29 1.54
C VAL A 510 -10.36 -23.24 2.45
N THR A 511 -9.78 -22.04 2.50
CA THR A 511 -10.23 -20.95 3.38
C THR A 511 -11.30 -20.05 2.77
N ALA A 512 -11.85 -20.42 1.61
CA ALA A 512 -12.80 -19.57 0.92
C ALA A 512 -14.08 -19.36 1.73
N ASN A 513 -14.52 -18.10 1.83
CA ASN A 513 -15.62 -17.66 2.68
C ASN A 513 -17.01 -17.88 2.04
N TRP A 514 -17.21 -18.98 1.34
CA TRP A 514 -18.40 -19.19 0.51
C TRP A 514 -19.71 -19.21 1.29
N THR A 515 -20.78 -18.79 0.63
CA THR A 515 -22.14 -18.82 1.17
C THR A 515 -23.09 -19.40 0.13
N VAL A 516 -24.09 -20.15 0.58
CA VAL A 516 -25.13 -20.75 -0.27
C VAL A 516 -26.35 -19.85 -0.32
N LEU A 517 -26.96 -19.75 -1.50
CA LEU A 517 -28.18 -18.99 -1.74
C LEU A 517 -29.37 -19.95 -1.93
N SER A 518 -30.14 -20.16 -0.87
CA SER A 518 -31.17 -21.20 -0.81
C SER A 518 -32.51 -20.79 -1.41
N SER A 519 -32.93 -19.52 -1.29
CA SER A 519 -34.23 -19.05 -1.78
C SER A 519 -34.12 -17.88 -2.77
N ALA A 520 -35.12 -17.75 -3.65
CA ALA A 520 -35.22 -16.62 -4.58
C ALA A 520 -35.53 -15.29 -3.87
N GLU A 521 -36.20 -15.35 -2.71
CA GLU A 521 -36.44 -14.19 -1.84
C GLU A 521 -35.12 -13.65 -1.27
N ASP A 522 -34.21 -14.54 -0.82
CA ASP A 522 -32.85 -14.16 -0.43
C ASP A 522 -32.08 -13.50 -1.58
N ALA A 523 -32.21 -14.02 -2.81
CA ALA A 523 -31.53 -13.46 -3.98
C ALA A 523 -31.96 -12.03 -4.29
N SER A 524 -33.26 -11.77 -4.19
CA SER A 524 -33.88 -10.47 -4.46
C SER A 524 -33.62 -9.42 -3.37
N THR A 525 -33.37 -9.85 -2.14
CA THR A 525 -33.04 -8.96 -1.00
C THR A 525 -31.54 -8.65 -0.95
N LEU A 526 -30.69 -9.58 -1.39
CA LEU A 526 -29.23 -9.40 -1.42
C LEU A 526 -28.74 -8.49 -2.53
N THR A 527 -29.36 -8.57 -3.70
CA THR A 527 -28.97 -7.81 -4.89
C THR A 527 -30.22 -7.27 -5.57
N SER A 528 -30.28 -5.97 -5.85
CA SER A 528 -31.39 -5.39 -6.61
C SER A 528 -30.97 -4.94 -7.99
N GLY A 529 -31.88 -5.13 -8.94
CA GLY A 529 -31.71 -4.70 -10.32
C GLY A 529 -30.95 -5.72 -11.16
N ARG A 530 -29.84 -5.30 -11.78
CA ARG A 530 -29.17 -6.02 -12.88
C ARG A 530 -28.19 -7.13 -12.46
N PHE A 531 -27.78 -7.20 -11.20
CA PHE A 531 -26.74 -8.13 -10.73
C PHE A 531 -27.30 -9.32 -9.93
N THR A 532 -28.42 -9.87 -10.38
CA THR A 532 -29.08 -10.98 -9.69
C THR A 532 -28.26 -12.27 -9.76
N LEU A 533 -28.00 -12.84 -8.59
CA LEU A 533 -27.25 -14.07 -8.44
C LEU A 533 -28.16 -15.31 -8.57
N PRO A 534 -27.70 -16.38 -9.26
CA PRO A 534 -28.44 -17.63 -9.39
C PRO A 534 -28.60 -18.34 -8.03
N THR A 535 -29.77 -18.92 -7.80
CA THR A 535 -30.07 -19.80 -6.64
C THR A 535 -29.39 -21.16 -6.78
N GLU A 536 -29.29 -21.90 -5.67
CA GLU A 536 -28.63 -23.22 -5.64
C GLU A 536 -29.18 -24.20 -6.69
N SER A 537 -30.48 -24.15 -6.99
CA SER A 537 -31.13 -24.94 -8.04
C SER A 537 -30.60 -24.68 -9.45
N VAL A 538 -30.15 -23.47 -9.73
CA VAL A 538 -29.55 -23.07 -11.02
C VAL A 538 -28.06 -23.38 -10.99
N VAL A 539 -27.37 -23.13 -9.86
CA VAL A 539 -25.94 -23.45 -9.72
C VAL A 539 -25.70 -24.96 -9.84
N SER A 540 -26.60 -25.80 -9.34
CA SER A 540 -26.53 -27.27 -9.48
C SER A 540 -26.63 -27.73 -10.94
N GLN A 541 -27.33 -26.99 -11.79
CA GLN A 541 -27.36 -27.22 -13.24
C GLN A 541 -26.12 -26.70 -13.94
N LEU A 542 -25.44 -25.71 -13.36
CA LEU A 542 -24.19 -25.17 -13.87
C LEU A 542 -23.00 -26.07 -13.51
N GLY A 543 -23.01 -26.78 -12.38
CA GLY A 543 -21.94 -27.67 -11.93
C GLY A 543 -21.73 -28.91 -12.81
N PRO A 544 -20.61 -29.65 -12.65
CA PRO A 544 -20.37 -30.85 -13.44
C PRO A 544 -21.42 -31.88 -13.02
N SER A 545 -22.42 -32.07 -13.88
CA SER A 545 -23.67 -32.78 -13.63
C SER A 545 -23.51 -34.30 -13.52
N SER A 546 -22.53 -34.75 -12.73
CA SER A 546 -22.30 -36.16 -12.38
C SER A 546 -22.20 -36.41 -10.86
N GLN A 547 -22.29 -35.39 -9.99
CA GLN A 547 -22.03 -35.56 -8.55
C GLN A 547 -22.99 -34.77 -7.64
N GLY A 548 -24.14 -35.37 -7.32
CA GLY A 548 -24.93 -35.06 -6.10
C GLY A 548 -25.09 -33.58 -5.71
N ASN A 549 -25.10 -33.32 -4.39
CA ASN A 549 -25.19 -31.99 -3.82
C ASN A 549 -23.85 -31.24 -3.98
N LEU A 550 -23.91 -29.98 -4.45
CA LEU A 550 -22.72 -29.15 -4.62
C LEU A 550 -22.05 -28.81 -3.28
N PRO A 551 -20.71 -28.69 -3.25
CA PRO A 551 -19.98 -28.21 -2.08
C PRO A 551 -20.49 -26.89 -1.54
N VAL A 552 -20.83 -26.86 -0.25
CA VAL A 552 -21.29 -25.64 0.44
C VAL A 552 -20.14 -24.75 0.92
N SER A 553 -18.94 -25.32 1.08
CA SER A 553 -17.71 -24.62 1.48
C SER A 553 -16.53 -25.04 0.61
N GLY A 554 -15.50 -24.19 0.56
CA GLY A 554 -14.31 -24.46 -0.23
C GLY A 554 -13.50 -25.67 0.24
N ALA A 555 -13.41 -25.87 1.56
CA ALA A 555 -12.83 -27.10 2.11
C ALA A 555 -13.64 -28.35 1.75
N TRP A 556 -14.97 -28.30 1.67
CA TRP A 556 -15.77 -29.42 1.16
C TRP A 556 -15.55 -29.65 -0.34
N ALA A 557 -15.26 -28.59 -1.11
CA ALA A 557 -14.97 -28.70 -2.54
C ALA A 557 -13.69 -29.49 -2.83
N LEU A 558 -12.74 -29.54 -1.89
CA LEU A 558 -11.56 -30.41 -1.97
C LEU A 558 -11.83 -31.85 -1.54
N LEU A 559 -12.95 -32.12 -0.86
CA LEU A 559 -13.35 -33.44 -0.38
C LEU A 559 -14.34 -34.15 -1.30
N VAL A 560 -14.68 -33.56 -2.43
CA VAL A 560 -15.43 -34.20 -3.51
C VAL A 560 -14.61 -34.18 -4.81
N PRO A 561 -14.83 -35.12 -5.74
CA PRO A 561 -14.16 -35.04 -7.03
C PRO A 561 -14.59 -33.77 -7.81
N PRO A 562 -13.74 -33.29 -8.75
CA PRO A 562 -12.47 -33.85 -9.18
C PRO A 562 -11.28 -33.53 -8.26
N ALA A 563 -11.45 -32.66 -7.25
CA ALA A 563 -10.36 -32.28 -6.36
C ALA A 563 -9.94 -33.42 -5.43
N LEU A 564 -10.90 -34.15 -4.86
CA LEU A 564 -10.65 -35.29 -3.96
C LEU A 564 -9.67 -36.31 -4.57
N THR A 565 -9.77 -36.55 -5.87
CA THR A 565 -8.99 -37.59 -6.56
C THR A 565 -7.54 -37.21 -6.81
N VAL A 566 -7.18 -35.93 -6.72
CA VAL A 566 -5.82 -35.45 -7.05
C VAL A 566 -5.19 -34.62 -5.94
N VAL A 567 -5.93 -33.69 -5.33
CA VAL A 567 -5.42 -32.76 -4.31
C VAL A 567 -5.20 -33.47 -2.99
N LEU A 568 -6.15 -34.30 -2.53
CA LEU A 568 -6.02 -34.98 -1.25
C LEU A 568 -4.88 -36.02 -1.25
N PRO A 569 -4.72 -36.88 -2.28
CA PRO A 569 -3.53 -37.73 -2.42
C PRO A 569 -2.23 -36.93 -2.44
N TYR A 570 -2.20 -35.80 -3.18
CA TYR A 570 -1.03 -34.92 -3.21
C TYR A 570 -0.69 -34.41 -1.80
N LEU A 571 -1.63 -33.85 -1.06
CA LEU A 571 -1.39 -33.31 0.30
C LEU A 571 -0.93 -34.40 1.29
N PHE A 572 -1.40 -35.64 1.14
CA PHE A 572 -0.97 -36.76 1.97
C PHE A 572 0.39 -37.35 1.59
N LYS A 573 0.77 -37.30 0.32
CA LYS A 573 2.07 -37.77 -0.17
C LYS A 573 3.20 -37.06 0.60
N GLN A 574 4.25 -37.79 0.95
CA GLN A 574 5.46 -37.18 1.51
C GLN A 574 6.02 -36.16 0.51
N PRO A 575 6.57 -35.01 0.98
CA PRO A 575 7.25 -34.10 0.08
C PRO A 575 8.43 -34.81 -0.60
N PRO A 576 8.78 -34.43 -1.83
CA PRO A 576 9.93 -35.01 -2.51
C PRO A 576 11.22 -34.77 -1.70
N SER A 577 12.12 -35.76 -1.74
CA SER A 577 13.40 -35.72 -1.04
C SER A 577 14.49 -35.15 -1.95
N TYR A 578 15.62 -34.72 -1.38
CA TYR A 578 16.78 -34.26 -2.15
C TYR A 578 17.26 -35.31 -3.19
N ALA A 579 17.15 -36.59 -2.85
CA ALA A 579 17.54 -37.70 -3.73
C ALA A 579 16.71 -37.79 -5.02
N ASP A 580 15.52 -37.17 -5.05
CA ASP A 580 14.64 -37.15 -6.22
C ASP A 580 15.02 -36.04 -7.23
N PHE A 581 16.02 -35.20 -6.92
CA PHE A 581 16.47 -34.09 -7.74
C PHE A 581 17.69 -34.48 -8.59
N VAL A 582 17.48 -34.85 -9.86
CA VAL A 582 18.53 -35.36 -10.77
C VAL A 582 19.26 -34.23 -11.57
N ALA A 583 18.88 -32.96 -11.40
CA ALA A 583 19.47 -31.85 -12.16
C ALA A 583 20.46 -31.05 -11.29
N GLY A 584 21.77 -31.15 -11.54
CA GLY A 584 22.82 -30.54 -10.72
C GLY A 584 22.69 -29.02 -10.50
N GLY A 585 22.61 -28.62 -9.23
CA GLY A 585 22.68 -27.24 -8.74
C GLY A 585 22.70 -27.23 -7.22
N ALA A 586 23.88 -27.40 -6.62
CA ALA A 586 24.05 -27.79 -5.22
C ALA A 586 23.84 -26.68 -4.15
N GLY A 587 23.30 -25.50 -4.51
CA GLY A 587 23.24 -24.35 -3.59
C GLY A 587 21.86 -23.98 -3.03
N ASP A 588 20.80 -24.10 -3.83
CA ASP A 588 19.47 -23.52 -3.52
C ASP A 588 18.32 -24.55 -3.49
N THR A 589 18.63 -25.81 -3.82
CA THR A 589 17.64 -26.89 -3.97
C THR A 589 17.09 -27.36 -2.62
N GLU A 590 17.92 -27.40 -1.58
CA GLU A 590 17.48 -27.69 -0.21
C GLU A 590 16.51 -26.62 0.32
N SER A 591 16.78 -25.36 -0.01
CA SER A 591 15.92 -24.21 0.31
C SER A 591 14.57 -24.32 -0.40
N ALA A 592 14.57 -24.64 -1.70
CA ALA A 592 13.36 -24.81 -2.49
C ALA A 592 12.48 -25.98 -2.01
N VAL A 593 13.08 -27.15 -1.77
CA VAL A 593 12.37 -28.32 -1.24
C VAL A 593 11.74 -28.01 0.12
N TRP A 594 12.49 -27.35 1.01
CA TRP A 594 11.98 -26.95 2.33
C TRP A 594 10.82 -25.95 2.25
N ARG A 595 10.91 -24.93 1.39
CA ARG A 595 9.83 -23.94 1.22
C ARG A 595 8.57 -24.57 0.64
N ILE A 596 8.69 -25.44 -0.37
CA ILE A 596 7.56 -26.17 -0.94
C ILE A 596 6.93 -27.12 0.10
N ALA A 597 7.74 -27.86 0.85
CA ALA A 597 7.26 -28.77 1.90
C ALA A 597 6.53 -28.00 3.01
N THR A 598 7.04 -26.84 3.41
CA THR A 598 6.42 -25.98 4.42
C THR A 598 5.10 -25.38 3.93
N ALA A 599 5.06 -24.87 2.69
CA ALA A 599 3.83 -24.39 2.08
C ALA A 599 2.76 -25.50 1.99
N LYS A 600 3.17 -26.70 1.55
CA LYS A 600 2.29 -27.87 1.47
C LYS A 600 1.75 -28.28 2.84
N TYR A 601 2.60 -28.26 3.85
CA TYR A 601 2.22 -28.55 5.24
C TYR A 601 1.25 -27.51 5.79
N ASP A 602 1.47 -26.23 5.54
CA ASP A 602 0.57 -25.16 5.93
C ASP A 602 -0.81 -25.30 5.26
N ALA A 603 -0.86 -25.64 3.97
CA ALA A 603 -2.12 -25.97 3.29
C ALA A 603 -2.82 -27.18 3.92
N LEU A 604 -2.08 -28.23 4.31
CA LEU A 604 -2.60 -29.40 5.00
C LEU A 604 -3.16 -29.06 6.40
N VAL A 605 -2.44 -28.27 7.20
CA VAL A 605 -2.89 -27.79 8.52
C VAL A 605 -4.15 -26.94 8.39
N THR A 606 -4.20 -26.10 7.36
CA THR A 606 -5.35 -25.27 7.04
C THR A 606 -6.56 -26.13 6.67
N LEU A 607 -6.38 -27.15 5.83
CA LEU A 607 -7.42 -28.12 5.48
C LEU A 607 -7.91 -28.90 6.71
N HIS A 608 -7.00 -29.41 7.54
CA HIS A 608 -7.34 -30.10 8.78
C HIS A 608 -8.19 -29.20 9.69
N SER A 609 -7.77 -27.95 9.90
CA SER A 609 -8.51 -26.99 10.72
C SER A 609 -9.91 -26.70 10.17
N ALA A 610 -10.05 -26.54 8.85
CA ALA A 610 -11.34 -26.32 8.20
C ALA A 610 -12.27 -27.54 8.31
N VAL A 611 -11.74 -28.75 8.09
CA VAL A 611 -12.49 -30.01 8.17
C VAL A 611 -12.93 -30.32 9.60
N GLN A 612 -12.13 -29.97 10.61
CA GLN A 612 -12.52 -30.11 12.03
C GLN A 612 -13.76 -29.29 12.38
N LYS A 613 -13.91 -28.11 11.78
CA LYS A 613 -15.07 -27.22 11.97
C LYS A 613 -16.34 -27.69 11.24
N MET A 614 -16.24 -28.66 10.33
CA MET A 614 -17.41 -29.19 9.62
C MET A 614 -18.20 -30.15 10.52
N GLU A 615 -19.49 -29.88 10.65
CA GLU A 615 -20.46 -30.80 11.25
C GLU A 615 -20.71 -31.99 10.31
N SER A 616 -20.54 -33.21 10.82
CA SER A 616 -20.77 -34.43 10.04
C SER A 616 -22.15 -35.01 10.37
N SER A 617 -23.08 -34.97 9.43
CA SER A 617 -24.40 -35.59 9.62
C SER A 617 -24.37 -37.13 9.54
N THR A 618 -23.28 -37.75 9.05
CA THR A 618 -23.27 -39.20 8.69
C THR A 618 -21.95 -39.96 8.92
N GLY A 619 -21.03 -39.49 9.78
CA GLY A 619 -19.78 -40.22 10.12
C GLY A 619 -18.76 -40.44 8.99
N SER A 620 -19.14 -40.16 7.73
CA SER A 620 -18.30 -40.32 6.52
C SER A 620 -17.02 -39.47 6.50
N LEU A 621 -16.91 -38.48 7.39
CA LEU A 621 -15.78 -37.55 7.46
C LEU A 621 -14.75 -37.95 8.53
N ASP A 622 -15.08 -38.89 9.42
CA ASP A 622 -14.25 -39.22 10.59
C ASP A 622 -12.93 -39.89 10.21
N ASP A 623 -12.95 -40.73 9.18
CA ASP A 623 -11.75 -41.36 8.65
C ASP A 623 -10.81 -40.35 7.99
N ILE A 624 -11.38 -39.35 7.29
CA ILE A 624 -10.63 -38.25 6.69
C ILE A 624 -10.04 -37.35 7.80
N LYS A 625 -10.82 -37.00 8.83
CA LYS A 625 -10.37 -36.26 10.01
C LYS A 625 -9.20 -36.97 10.71
N ARG A 626 -9.31 -38.29 10.93
CA ARG A 626 -8.26 -39.11 11.56
C ARG A 626 -6.99 -39.13 10.72
N THR A 627 -7.12 -39.30 9.41
CA THR A 627 -5.99 -39.36 8.47
C THR A 627 -5.29 -38.01 8.36
N LEU A 628 -6.04 -36.90 8.27
CA LEU A 628 -5.50 -35.54 8.30
C LEU A 628 -4.74 -35.28 9.61
N LYS A 629 -5.33 -35.62 10.75
CA LYS A 629 -4.68 -35.46 12.06
C LYS A 629 -3.35 -36.23 12.14
N ARG A 630 -3.31 -37.46 11.64
CA ARG A 630 -2.07 -38.26 11.58
C ARG A 630 -1.03 -37.58 10.71
N ARG A 631 -1.39 -37.17 9.49
CA ARG A 631 -0.45 -36.56 8.55
C ARG A 631 0.05 -35.20 9.03
N VAL A 632 -0.78 -34.41 9.72
CA VAL A 632 -0.38 -33.15 10.37
C VAL A 632 0.61 -33.42 11.51
N ALA A 633 0.40 -34.45 12.33
CA ALA A 633 1.32 -34.81 13.43
C ALA A 633 2.71 -35.23 12.94
N GLU A 634 2.81 -35.72 11.70
CA GLU A 634 4.09 -36.06 11.06
C GLU A 634 4.94 -34.85 10.67
N GLY A 635 4.39 -33.63 10.68
CA GLY A 635 5.13 -32.41 10.34
C GLY A 635 5.42 -32.24 8.84
N PRO A 636 6.17 -31.17 8.46
CA PRO A 636 6.35 -30.78 7.07
C PRO A 636 7.10 -31.82 6.23
N MET A 637 8.10 -32.50 6.81
CA MET A 637 8.88 -33.53 6.12
C MET A 637 8.19 -34.92 6.11
N GLY A 638 7.04 -35.07 6.77
CA GLY A 638 6.38 -36.36 6.95
C GLY A 638 7.04 -37.22 8.03
N ALA A 639 6.53 -38.44 8.19
CA ALA A 639 7.04 -39.36 9.20
C ALA A 639 8.57 -39.50 9.07
N PRO A 640 9.35 -39.43 10.16
CA PRO A 640 10.78 -39.63 10.10
C PRO A 640 11.03 -41.04 9.55
N ASN A 641 11.48 -41.13 8.30
CA ASN A 641 11.97 -42.39 7.77
C ASN A 641 13.05 -42.90 8.73
N GLN A 642 12.95 -44.17 9.11
CA GLN A 642 13.92 -44.84 9.94
C GLN A 642 15.34 -44.55 9.42
N LEU A 643 16.18 -44.04 10.33
CA LEU A 643 17.63 -43.96 10.27
C LEU A 643 18.26 -44.79 9.13
N GLY A 644 18.75 -44.15 8.07
CA GLY A 644 19.38 -44.90 6.99
C GLY A 644 20.10 -44.15 5.87
N SER A 645 20.24 -42.82 5.88
CA SER A 645 21.06 -42.14 4.85
C SER A 645 21.61 -40.76 5.22
N ARG A 646 21.46 -40.29 6.47
CA ARG A 646 21.88 -38.93 6.86
C ARG A 646 23.31 -38.84 7.41
N ILE A 647 24.09 -39.93 7.39
CA ILE A 647 25.45 -39.96 7.96
C ILE A 647 26.57 -40.05 6.88
N GLU A 648 26.30 -40.41 5.63
CA GLU A 648 27.39 -40.58 4.63
C GLU A 648 27.72 -39.34 3.78
N ALA A 649 27.04 -38.19 3.97
CA ALA A 649 27.33 -36.96 3.21
C ALA A 649 28.09 -35.88 4.00
N LEU A 650 28.54 -36.18 5.23
CA LEU A 650 29.40 -35.29 6.03
C LEU A 650 30.87 -35.74 6.05
N GLU A 651 31.22 -36.79 5.32
CA GLU A 651 32.59 -37.15 4.99
C GLU A 651 32.72 -37.35 3.48
N LEU A 652 32.88 -36.24 2.74
CA LEU A 652 33.73 -36.12 1.54
C LEU A 652 33.78 -34.68 1.02
#